data_AF-A0AAF0F2L3-F1
#
_entry.id   AF-A0AAF0F2L3-F1
#
_cell.length_a   1.000
_cell.length_b   1.000
_cell.length_c   1.000
_cell.angle_alpha   90.00
_cell.angle_beta   90.00
_cell.angle_gamma   90.00
#
_symmetry.space_group_name_H-M   'P 1'
#
loop_
_entity.id
_entity.type
_entity.pdbx_description
1 polymer ?
#
loop_
_entity_poly.entity_id
_entity_poly.type
_entity_poly.pdbx_seq_one_letter_code
_entity_poly.pdbx_strand_id
1 'polypeptide(L)'
;MSGAVVGGTDSMEHVLNALQQLYSDPNPSVKSGANEALQHFQKTQEAWNTANTLLLTQDLPLESRLFAAQTFRSKITFDLQQLPLEAQLSLRDTLLDALNLYARGPRVVQTQLCLALAALALQIPEDSWSNVVPGMVDRFGKSAETVNVLLEFLTVLPEEVAQNHRIPISNAAYHERLPQLLTQQASLVLEMLSMYIQAEGATPSIQETVFHCLRSWLKAGEVSANQLASTPLVMIVFQALESEDLFDVAVDVLCDLIHETQEIDENQAVIQLLLPRIQALRPALMQAGDDEDRVRGLCRVFVQAGETYHTLALQHANELLPVVQAILECASYHDLDIVQITFRFWYLLATHVHKAMAEHNPSAEPFRMAYEQLFAIILRHLRFPDEELSGQERDDFRSFRHYMGDTLKDCCYVLGAETCLARSLQMIESALAEESPSLRWQDIEAPLFSMRSMGAQVDLREDNVIPRIFAIIPRLPPHPRLRYAGLLVLSRYTEWVEQHPERIPEVLTFITTGFDRSDKDISAAAAQAMNFLCQDCCDHLAPYFDQLLEFFNSVKDQLAIDDLLSIVEAIAHVIASMPPQDAIKSLMQFTQPFLEGIQQTALAPTASKPELMQAADGMEQLARILQVIGVNFASFMPDSCAATCSTAFGILDRLLEQHCHAYFISERTSALIRRALIFFGPCARPTLPSLLQRFTNCFESTGYSGYVWIIGKSIDQFGQGADAELSALMTQSFERVSSKVMQLLHVSSPDQLSDVLDDYVHTCLVVTQTSPQIMINSPIFPHTVQVAVLALGAVSPAVHGVASDYLRTLFELPTTSEGAMYMDPIRNIAHEQGYNTCQALLRGLVTFYPPENMPAVVGAVKALYPLAPDSLAQWLAATAEQLPANAISQEDTTAFLESLRRSPLNAELIKPSLVILYGASRKSRERARLDKTQYDEN
;
A
#
# COMPACT_ATOMS: atom_id res chain seq x y z
N MET A 1 -43.02 -29.63 8.62
CA MET A 1 -42.33 -29.66 9.92
C MET A 1 -43.37 -29.55 11.04
N SER A 2 -43.61 -30.61 11.84
CA SER A 2 -44.59 -30.54 12.96
C SER A 2 -44.17 -31.35 14.20
N GLY A 3 -42.88 -31.35 14.54
CA GLY A 3 -42.37 -32.01 15.74
C GLY A 3 -41.08 -31.38 16.25
N ALA A 4 -41.14 -30.15 16.80
CA ALA A 4 -40.00 -29.50 17.46
C ALA A 4 -40.40 -28.35 18.41
N VAL A 5 -41.59 -28.37 19.02
CA VAL A 5 -42.16 -27.18 19.71
C VAL A 5 -41.60 -26.94 21.12
N VAL A 6 -40.85 -27.88 21.72
CA VAL A 6 -40.45 -27.76 23.14
C VAL A 6 -39.06 -27.13 23.35
N GLY A 7 -38.21 -27.04 22.32
CA GLY A 7 -36.86 -26.45 22.44
C GLY A 7 -36.72 -24.99 21.99
N GLY A 8 -37.69 -24.46 21.22
CA GLY A 8 -37.55 -23.14 20.57
C GLY A 8 -37.82 -21.91 21.45
N THR A 9 -38.55 -22.07 22.57
CA THR A 9 -38.95 -20.95 23.43
C THR A 9 -37.82 -20.44 24.34
N ASP A 10 -37.01 -21.35 24.90
CA ASP A 10 -35.89 -20.96 25.79
C ASP A 10 -34.76 -20.25 25.04
N SER A 11 -34.47 -20.68 23.80
CA SER A 11 -33.45 -20.06 22.95
C SER A 11 -33.86 -18.67 22.46
N MET A 12 -35.17 -18.45 22.21
CA MET A 12 -35.71 -17.13 21.83
C MET A 12 -35.56 -16.12 22.98
N GLU A 13 -35.90 -16.50 24.21
CA GLU A 13 -35.74 -15.62 25.38
C GLU A 13 -34.27 -15.25 25.64
N HIS A 14 -33.35 -16.21 25.46
CA HIS A 14 -31.91 -15.94 25.57
C HIS A 14 -31.42 -14.92 24.52
N VAL A 15 -31.83 -15.07 23.27
CA VAL A 15 -31.47 -14.13 22.20
C VAL A 15 -32.04 -12.74 22.47
N LEU A 16 -33.31 -12.64 22.90
CA LEU A 16 -33.93 -11.36 23.22
C LEU A 16 -33.23 -10.66 24.39
N ASN A 17 -32.84 -11.39 25.43
CA ASN A 17 -32.09 -10.84 26.56
C ASN A 17 -30.69 -10.37 26.13
N ALA A 18 -29.97 -11.17 25.35
CA ALA A 18 -28.66 -10.79 24.82
C ALA A 18 -28.74 -9.54 23.92
N LEU A 19 -29.76 -9.43 23.07
CA LEU A 19 -30.01 -8.22 22.28
C LEU A 19 -30.31 -7.01 23.18
N GLN A 20 -31.13 -7.18 24.22
CA GLN A 20 -31.40 -6.10 25.17
C GLN A 20 -30.11 -5.61 25.84
N GLN A 21 -29.24 -6.52 26.29
CA GLN A 21 -27.95 -6.18 26.88
C GLN A 21 -27.04 -5.46 25.88
N LEU A 22 -26.99 -5.93 24.64
CA LEU A 22 -26.17 -5.33 23.59
C LEU A 22 -26.59 -3.89 23.26
N TYR A 23 -27.89 -3.60 23.14
CA TYR A 23 -28.36 -2.28 22.72
C TYR A 23 -28.62 -1.32 23.89
N SER A 24 -28.96 -1.83 25.08
CA SER A 24 -29.45 -1.00 26.20
C SER A 24 -28.47 -0.88 27.37
N ASP A 25 -27.46 -1.74 27.50
CA ASP A 25 -26.54 -1.72 28.65
C ASP A 25 -25.43 -0.66 28.48
N PRO A 26 -25.20 0.23 29.47
CA PRO A 26 -24.14 1.23 29.38
C PRO A 26 -22.72 0.67 29.55
N ASN A 27 -22.56 -0.59 30.01
CA ASN A 27 -21.26 -1.20 30.25
C ASN A 27 -20.66 -1.84 28.97
N PRO A 28 -19.51 -1.34 28.48
CA PRO A 28 -18.85 -1.90 27.29
C PRO A 28 -18.50 -3.40 27.41
N SER A 29 -18.18 -3.90 28.61
CA SER A 29 -17.83 -5.32 28.78
C SER A 29 -19.04 -6.24 28.62
N VAL A 30 -20.21 -5.79 29.07
CA VAL A 30 -21.48 -6.54 28.94
C VAL A 30 -21.93 -6.55 27.48
N LYS A 31 -21.83 -5.40 26.79
CA LYS A 31 -22.06 -5.31 25.34
C LYS A 31 -21.17 -6.26 24.55
N SER A 32 -19.88 -6.28 24.85
CA SER A 32 -18.93 -7.21 24.20
C SER A 32 -19.29 -8.67 24.46
N GLY A 33 -19.62 -9.04 25.70
CA GLY A 33 -20.02 -10.42 26.03
C GLY A 33 -21.34 -10.84 25.37
N ALA A 34 -22.32 -9.93 25.30
CA ALA A 34 -23.59 -10.17 24.62
C ALA A 34 -23.39 -10.32 23.10
N ASN A 35 -22.51 -9.50 22.51
CA ASN A 35 -22.14 -9.61 21.11
C ASN A 35 -21.49 -10.98 20.81
N GLU A 36 -20.47 -11.37 21.57
CA GLU A 36 -19.83 -12.68 21.43
C GLU A 36 -20.83 -13.84 21.55
N ALA A 37 -21.78 -13.75 22.50
CA ALA A 37 -22.83 -14.75 22.67
C ALA A 37 -23.76 -14.84 21.45
N LEU A 38 -24.17 -13.70 20.88
CA LEU A 38 -25.01 -13.64 19.68
C LEU A 38 -24.27 -14.16 18.44
N GLN A 39 -23.00 -13.81 18.27
CA GLN A 39 -22.14 -14.33 17.19
C GLN A 39 -21.96 -15.85 17.29
N HIS A 40 -21.77 -16.37 18.50
CA HIS A 40 -21.69 -17.81 18.73
C HIS A 40 -23.03 -18.49 18.40
N PHE A 41 -24.14 -17.88 18.83
CA PHE A 41 -25.49 -18.39 18.56
C PHE A 41 -25.77 -18.49 17.06
N GLN A 42 -25.42 -17.48 16.26
CA GLN A 42 -25.59 -17.49 14.80
C GLN A 42 -24.88 -18.66 14.09
N LYS A 43 -23.90 -19.30 14.73
CA LYS A 43 -23.19 -20.48 14.19
C LYS A 43 -23.90 -21.80 14.50
N THR A 44 -24.77 -21.83 15.51
CA THR A 44 -25.50 -23.04 15.94
C THR A 44 -26.59 -23.46 14.95
N GLN A 45 -26.97 -24.73 14.94
CA GLN A 45 -28.06 -25.22 14.08
C GLN A 45 -29.44 -24.69 14.53
N GLU A 46 -29.61 -24.37 15.81
CA GLU A 46 -30.85 -23.80 16.38
C GLU A 46 -31.17 -22.40 15.86
N ALA A 47 -30.16 -21.67 15.39
CA ALA A 47 -30.33 -20.34 14.84
C ALA A 47 -31.32 -20.28 13.67
N TRP A 48 -31.43 -21.33 12.85
CA TRP A 48 -32.42 -21.39 11.76
C TRP A 48 -33.86 -21.27 12.27
N ASN A 49 -34.21 -22.03 13.32
CA ASN A 49 -35.55 -22.05 13.88
C ASN A 49 -35.85 -20.80 14.70
N THR A 50 -34.87 -20.31 15.44
CA THR A 50 -35.01 -19.13 16.30
C THR A 50 -35.13 -17.86 15.45
N ALA A 51 -34.29 -17.71 14.42
CA ALA A 51 -34.40 -16.62 13.45
C ALA A 51 -35.76 -16.64 12.75
N ASN A 52 -36.27 -17.81 12.36
CA ASN A 52 -37.61 -17.93 11.77
C ASN A 52 -38.70 -17.42 12.72
N THR A 53 -38.63 -17.82 13.99
CA THR A 53 -39.62 -17.40 15.00
C THR A 53 -39.55 -15.89 15.26
N LEU A 54 -38.34 -15.35 15.43
CA LEU A 54 -38.11 -13.90 15.61
C LEU A 54 -38.56 -13.08 14.41
N LEU A 55 -38.39 -13.60 13.19
CA LEU A 55 -38.77 -12.91 11.97
C LEU A 55 -40.29 -12.88 11.75
N LEU A 56 -41.02 -13.93 12.14
CA LEU A 56 -42.46 -14.02 11.91
C LEU A 56 -43.32 -13.49 13.07
N THR A 57 -42.75 -13.34 14.27
CA THR A 57 -43.47 -12.83 15.44
C THR A 57 -43.72 -11.32 15.29
N GLN A 58 -45.01 -10.94 15.28
CA GLN A 58 -45.42 -9.55 15.26
C GLN A 58 -45.18 -8.90 16.65
N ASP A 59 -45.01 -7.58 16.68
CA ASP A 59 -44.77 -6.77 17.90
C ASP A 59 -43.39 -6.92 18.58
N LEU A 60 -42.39 -7.51 17.90
CA LEU A 60 -41.01 -7.49 18.37
C LEU A 60 -40.28 -6.18 18.02
N PRO A 61 -39.27 -5.77 18.84
CA PRO A 61 -38.39 -4.65 18.53
C PRO A 61 -37.70 -4.75 17.17
N LEU A 62 -37.20 -3.62 16.65
CA LEU A 62 -36.49 -3.58 15.37
C LEU A 62 -35.25 -4.46 15.39
N GLU A 63 -34.51 -4.40 16.50
CA GLU A 63 -33.25 -5.07 16.77
C GLU A 63 -33.40 -6.60 16.64
N SER A 64 -34.49 -7.16 17.17
CA SER A 64 -34.77 -8.59 17.08
C SER A 64 -35.05 -9.06 15.65
N ARG A 65 -35.79 -8.25 14.87
CA ARG A 65 -36.11 -8.54 13.47
C ARG A 65 -34.89 -8.39 12.57
N LEU A 66 -34.08 -7.37 12.82
CA LEU A 66 -32.82 -7.14 12.10
C LEU A 66 -31.82 -8.26 12.40
N PHE A 67 -31.65 -8.65 13.66
CA PHE A 67 -30.82 -9.79 14.04
C PHE A 67 -31.26 -11.08 13.34
N ALA A 68 -32.57 -11.34 13.26
CA ALA A 68 -33.11 -12.50 12.56
C ALA A 68 -32.77 -12.48 11.06
N ALA A 69 -32.99 -11.34 10.38
CA ALA A 69 -32.68 -11.19 8.96
C ALA A 69 -31.18 -11.31 8.66
N GLN A 70 -30.32 -10.70 9.49
CA GLN A 70 -28.86 -10.83 9.40
C GLN A 70 -28.40 -12.28 9.66
N THR A 71 -29.03 -12.95 10.62
CA THR A 71 -28.76 -14.37 10.91
C THR A 71 -29.10 -15.22 9.69
N PHE A 72 -30.24 -15.00 9.03
CA PHE A 72 -30.57 -15.71 7.80
C PHE A 72 -29.57 -15.45 6.68
N ARG A 73 -29.17 -14.20 6.43
CA ARG A 73 -28.14 -13.90 5.44
C ARG A 73 -26.85 -14.66 5.73
N SER A 74 -26.31 -14.55 6.94
CA SER A 74 -25.08 -15.24 7.36
C SER A 74 -25.21 -16.76 7.21
N LYS A 75 -26.33 -17.33 7.68
CA LYS A 75 -26.62 -18.76 7.59
C LYS A 75 -26.74 -19.26 6.15
N ILE A 76 -27.39 -18.51 5.27
CA ILE A 76 -27.48 -18.86 3.85
C ILE A 76 -26.13 -18.73 3.16
N THR A 77 -25.34 -17.70 3.49
CA THR A 77 -24.00 -17.54 2.92
C THR A 77 -23.05 -18.64 3.36
N PHE A 78 -23.07 -19.08 4.63
CA PHE A 78 -22.00 -19.95 5.15
C PHE A 78 -22.43 -21.38 5.51
N ASP A 79 -23.72 -21.61 5.78
CA ASP A 79 -24.22 -22.84 6.41
C ASP A 79 -25.37 -23.50 5.62
N LEU A 80 -25.64 -23.08 4.38
CA LEU A 80 -26.80 -23.58 3.62
C LEU A 80 -26.80 -25.10 3.44
N GLN A 81 -25.62 -25.72 3.35
CA GLN A 81 -25.44 -27.17 3.27
C GLN A 81 -25.98 -27.95 4.48
N GLN A 82 -26.25 -27.28 5.61
CA GLN A 82 -26.93 -27.88 6.77
C GLN A 82 -28.40 -28.24 6.47
N LEU A 83 -28.99 -27.65 5.43
CA LEU A 83 -30.39 -27.86 5.06
C LEU A 83 -30.48 -28.73 3.79
N PRO A 84 -31.29 -29.80 3.80
CA PRO A 84 -31.60 -30.52 2.56
C PRO A 84 -32.38 -29.63 1.60
N LEU A 85 -32.32 -29.91 0.30
CA LEU A 85 -32.94 -29.10 -0.76
C LEU A 85 -34.42 -28.75 -0.48
N GLU A 86 -35.22 -29.71 0.00
CA GLU A 86 -36.63 -29.49 0.38
C GLU A 86 -36.80 -28.43 1.48
N ALA A 87 -35.90 -28.41 2.45
CA ALA A 87 -35.89 -27.40 3.52
C ALA A 87 -35.38 -26.05 3.01
N GLN A 88 -34.47 -26.03 2.04
CA GLN A 88 -34.03 -24.80 1.37
C GLN A 88 -35.18 -24.15 0.57
N LEU A 89 -35.99 -24.95 -0.12
CA LEU A 89 -37.20 -24.46 -0.81
C LEU A 89 -38.26 -23.95 0.17
N SER A 90 -38.44 -24.64 1.30
CA SER A 90 -39.33 -24.15 2.37
C SER A 90 -38.82 -22.84 3.00
N LEU A 91 -37.50 -22.70 3.16
CA LEU A 91 -36.86 -21.48 3.63
C LEU A 91 -37.06 -20.33 2.64
N ARG A 92 -36.90 -20.58 1.33
CA ARG A 92 -37.21 -19.60 0.28
C ARG A 92 -38.62 -19.06 0.46
N ASP A 93 -39.62 -19.94 0.57
CA ASP A 93 -41.02 -19.53 0.68
C ASP A 93 -41.26 -18.70 1.95
N THR A 94 -40.63 -19.10 3.06
CA THR A 94 -40.66 -18.36 4.33
C THR A 94 -40.07 -16.95 4.20
N LEU A 95 -38.91 -16.81 3.55
CA LEU A 95 -38.26 -15.50 3.36
C LEU A 95 -39.07 -14.60 2.42
N LEU A 96 -39.70 -15.16 1.39
CA LEU A 96 -40.59 -14.41 0.50
C LEU A 96 -41.88 -13.95 1.22
N ASP A 97 -42.43 -14.79 2.10
CA ASP A 97 -43.58 -14.44 2.93
C ASP A 97 -43.21 -13.35 3.96
N ALA A 98 -42.04 -13.47 4.58
CA ALA A 98 -41.51 -12.45 5.49
C ALA A 98 -41.26 -11.13 4.77
N LEU A 99 -40.72 -11.16 3.56
CA LEU A 99 -40.50 -9.96 2.76
C LEU A 99 -41.83 -9.25 2.43
N ASN A 100 -42.89 -10.01 2.17
CA ASN A 100 -44.25 -9.46 2.00
C ASN A 100 -44.81 -8.87 3.30
N LEU A 101 -44.60 -9.55 4.44
CA LEU A 101 -44.98 -9.05 5.77
C LEU A 101 -44.29 -7.72 6.09
N TYR A 102 -43.02 -7.59 5.71
CA TYR A 102 -42.20 -6.40 5.95
C TYR A 102 -42.21 -5.41 4.78
N ALA A 103 -43.13 -5.50 3.82
CA ALA A 103 -43.16 -4.58 2.68
C ALA A 103 -43.32 -3.10 3.08
N ARG A 104 -44.05 -2.83 4.18
CA ARG A 104 -44.17 -1.50 4.81
C ARG A 104 -43.28 -1.33 6.05
N GLY A 105 -42.37 -2.28 6.26
CA GLY A 105 -41.49 -2.35 7.41
C GLY A 105 -40.20 -1.52 7.24
N PRO A 106 -39.27 -1.64 8.19
CA PRO A 106 -37.96 -0.98 8.14
C PRO A 106 -37.13 -1.45 6.94
N ARG A 107 -36.60 -0.51 6.15
CA ARG A 107 -35.79 -0.80 4.94
C ARG A 107 -34.58 -1.70 5.24
N VAL A 108 -33.90 -1.47 6.37
CA VAL A 108 -32.77 -2.30 6.80
C VAL A 108 -33.09 -3.79 6.90
N VAL A 109 -34.32 -4.16 7.32
CA VAL A 109 -34.75 -5.56 7.37
C VAL A 109 -35.02 -6.09 5.97
N GLN A 110 -35.66 -5.28 5.11
CA GLN A 110 -35.92 -5.64 3.71
C GLN A 110 -34.61 -5.92 2.96
N THR A 111 -33.63 -5.03 3.06
CA THR A 111 -32.30 -5.19 2.44
C THR A 111 -31.63 -6.50 2.88
N GLN A 112 -31.61 -6.82 4.18
CA GLN A 112 -31.01 -8.08 4.65
C GLN A 112 -31.75 -9.33 4.14
N LEU A 113 -33.08 -9.28 4.05
CA LEU A 113 -33.87 -10.36 3.47
C LEU A 113 -33.64 -10.50 1.96
N CYS A 114 -33.54 -9.38 1.23
CA CYS A 114 -33.23 -9.37 -0.21
C CYS A 114 -31.84 -9.95 -0.48
N LEU A 115 -30.83 -9.59 0.32
CA LEU A 115 -29.47 -10.14 0.26
C LEU A 115 -29.47 -11.65 0.56
N ALA A 116 -30.21 -12.07 1.59
CA ALA A 116 -30.38 -13.49 1.92
C ALA A 116 -31.05 -14.27 0.77
N LEU A 117 -32.10 -13.72 0.15
CA LEU A 117 -32.77 -14.31 -1.00
C LEU A 117 -31.88 -14.37 -2.24
N ALA A 118 -31.08 -13.34 -2.52
CA ALA A 118 -30.14 -13.32 -3.64
C ALA A 118 -29.06 -14.40 -3.46
N ALA A 119 -28.47 -14.51 -2.26
CA ALA A 119 -27.50 -15.55 -1.94
C ALA A 119 -28.12 -16.96 -2.00
N LEU A 120 -29.40 -17.11 -1.63
CA LEU A 120 -30.13 -18.38 -1.75
C LEU A 120 -30.40 -18.73 -3.22
N ALA A 121 -30.80 -17.75 -4.02
CA ALA A 121 -31.07 -17.92 -5.45
C ALA A 121 -29.83 -18.39 -6.22
N LEU A 122 -28.66 -17.83 -5.89
CA LEU A 122 -27.38 -18.26 -6.48
C LEU A 122 -27.04 -19.71 -6.17
N GLN A 123 -27.34 -20.17 -4.95
CA GLN A 123 -26.93 -21.50 -4.48
C GLN A 123 -27.93 -22.62 -4.79
N ILE A 124 -29.22 -22.33 -4.90
CA ILE A 124 -30.23 -23.34 -5.29
C ILE A 124 -30.12 -23.56 -6.81
N PRO A 125 -30.05 -24.82 -7.32
CA PRO A 125 -30.00 -25.10 -8.75
C PRO A 125 -31.23 -24.60 -9.53
N GLU A 126 -31.05 -24.25 -10.81
CA GLU A 126 -32.12 -23.74 -11.67
C GLU A 126 -33.30 -24.70 -11.79
N ASP A 127 -33.05 -26.01 -11.88
CA ASP A 127 -34.11 -27.03 -11.96
C ASP A 127 -35.06 -27.03 -10.74
N SER A 128 -34.60 -26.50 -9.61
CA SER A 128 -35.36 -26.46 -8.34
C SER A 128 -35.93 -25.07 -8.05
N TRP A 129 -35.26 -24.00 -8.48
CA TRP A 129 -35.77 -22.64 -8.40
C TRP A 129 -35.41 -21.85 -9.66
N SER A 130 -36.26 -22.03 -10.67
CA SER A 130 -36.23 -21.30 -11.92
C SER A 130 -37.04 -20.01 -11.85
N ASN A 131 -36.83 -19.13 -12.84
CA ASN A 131 -37.58 -17.89 -13.02
C ASN A 131 -37.59 -17.00 -11.77
N VAL A 132 -36.45 -16.89 -11.07
CA VAL A 132 -36.34 -16.12 -9.82
C VAL A 132 -36.79 -14.68 -10.01
N VAL A 133 -36.18 -13.97 -10.97
CA VAL A 133 -36.51 -12.57 -11.27
C VAL A 133 -37.97 -12.43 -11.73
N PRO A 134 -38.46 -13.15 -12.76
CA PRO A 134 -39.88 -13.09 -13.15
C PRO A 134 -40.85 -13.38 -12.00
N GLY A 135 -40.55 -14.36 -11.14
CA GLY A 135 -41.37 -14.69 -9.98
C GLY A 135 -41.42 -13.56 -8.94
N MET A 136 -40.29 -12.88 -8.69
CA MET A 136 -40.24 -11.70 -7.83
C MET A 136 -41.07 -10.55 -8.40
N VAL A 137 -40.98 -10.33 -9.71
CA VAL A 137 -41.77 -9.32 -10.44
C VAL A 137 -43.27 -9.61 -10.34
N ASP A 138 -43.67 -10.85 -10.58
CA ASP A 138 -45.07 -11.25 -10.53
C ASP A 138 -45.70 -11.07 -9.15
N ARG A 139 -44.88 -11.25 -8.10
CA ARG A 139 -45.28 -11.19 -6.70
C ARG A 139 -45.29 -9.76 -6.15
N PHE A 140 -44.27 -8.95 -6.45
CA PHE A 140 -44.07 -7.64 -5.82
C PHE A 140 -44.20 -6.45 -6.79
N GLY A 141 -44.23 -6.67 -8.10
CA GLY A 141 -44.21 -5.60 -9.10
C GLY A 141 -45.56 -4.98 -9.47
N LYS A 142 -46.68 -5.55 -8.99
CA LYS A 142 -48.05 -5.15 -9.37
C LYS A 142 -48.68 -4.10 -8.45
N SER A 143 -48.09 -3.83 -7.28
CA SER A 143 -48.64 -2.90 -6.29
C SER A 143 -47.61 -1.83 -5.92
N ALA A 144 -48.07 -0.59 -5.77
CA ALA A 144 -47.21 0.53 -5.38
C ALA A 144 -46.57 0.33 -3.99
N GLU A 145 -47.20 -0.46 -3.12
CA GLU A 145 -46.71 -0.73 -1.76
C GLU A 145 -45.55 -1.72 -1.74
N THR A 146 -45.43 -2.57 -2.75
CA THR A 146 -44.40 -3.63 -2.84
C THR A 146 -43.33 -3.33 -3.88
N VAL A 147 -43.49 -2.26 -4.67
CA VAL A 147 -42.52 -1.88 -5.71
C VAL A 147 -41.13 -1.61 -5.13
N ASN A 148 -41.03 -0.92 -3.99
CA ASN A 148 -39.73 -0.62 -3.38
C ASN A 148 -39.00 -1.90 -2.93
N VAL A 149 -39.75 -2.91 -2.47
CA VAL A 149 -39.21 -4.22 -2.10
C VAL A 149 -38.64 -4.94 -3.33
N LEU A 150 -39.37 -4.88 -4.45
CA LEU A 150 -38.89 -5.45 -5.71
C LEU A 150 -37.62 -4.76 -6.17
N LEU A 151 -37.60 -3.43 -6.21
CA LEU A 151 -36.43 -2.65 -6.63
C LEU A 151 -35.23 -2.90 -5.72
N GLU A 152 -35.44 -3.01 -4.40
CA GLU A 152 -34.38 -3.37 -3.45
C GLU A 152 -33.80 -4.75 -3.77
N PHE A 153 -34.64 -5.77 -4.01
CA PHE A 153 -34.16 -7.09 -4.42
C PHE A 153 -33.37 -7.05 -5.73
N LEU A 154 -33.88 -6.34 -6.74
CA LEU A 154 -33.19 -6.20 -8.03
C LEU A 154 -31.89 -5.41 -7.91
N THR A 155 -31.79 -4.48 -6.96
CA THR A 155 -30.56 -3.72 -6.70
C THR A 155 -29.49 -4.60 -6.07
N VAL A 156 -29.84 -5.39 -5.04
CA VAL A 156 -28.85 -6.20 -4.33
C VAL A 156 -28.51 -7.52 -5.03
N LEU A 157 -29.32 -7.97 -5.98
CA LEU A 157 -29.12 -9.24 -6.67
C LEU A 157 -27.78 -9.28 -7.45
N PRO A 158 -27.45 -8.30 -8.33
CA PRO A 158 -26.14 -8.27 -8.98
C PRO A 158 -24.98 -8.08 -8.00
N GLU A 159 -25.17 -7.30 -6.93
CA GLU A 159 -24.15 -7.10 -5.89
C GLU A 159 -23.79 -8.42 -5.18
N GLU A 160 -24.79 -9.21 -4.80
CA GLU A 160 -24.57 -10.51 -4.16
C GLU A 160 -24.14 -11.60 -5.14
N VAL A 161 -24.59 -11.56 -6.39
CA VAL A 161 -24.21 -12.60 -7.35
C VAL A 161 -22.84 -12.34 -7.95
N ALA A 162 -22.56 -11.13 -8.44
CA ALA A 162 -21.32 -10.83 -9.16
C ALA A 162 -20.17 -10.36 -8.26
N GLN A 163 -20.48 -9.62 -7.19
CA GLN A 163 -19.45 -8.95 -6.37
C GLN A 163 -19.18 -9.66 -5.03
N ASN A 164 -20.08 -10.53 -4.55
CA ASN A 164 -19.90 -11.24 -3.30
C ASN A 164 -19.17 -12.59 -3.46
N HIS A 165 -17.84 -12.56 -3.43
CA HIS A 165 -17.00 -13.76 -3.46
C HIS A 165 -17.05 -14.64 -2.19
N ARG A 166 -17.86 -14.28 -1.17
CA ARG A 166 -17.98 -15.05 0.09
C ARG A 166 -18.88 -16.27 -0.05
N ILE A 167 -19.79 -16.28 -1.04
CA ILE A 167 -20.76 -17.37 -1.23
C ILE A 167 -20.03 -18.65 -1.69
N PRO A 168 -20.17 -19.78 -0.99
CA PRO A 168 -19.44 -21.02 -1.26
C PRO A 168 -20.10 -21.80 -2.39
N ILE A 169 -19.91 -21.33 -3.62
CA ILE A 169 -20.38 -22.01 -4.84
C ILE A 169 -19.18 -22.50 -5.67
N SER A 170 -19.34 -23.65 -6.35
CA SER A 170 -18.32 -24.12 -7.29
C SER A 170 -18.29 -23.23 -8.55
N ASN A 171 -17.13 -23.03 -9.15
CA ASN A 171 -17.02 -22.24 -10.39
C ASN A 171 -17.97 -22.75 -11.48
N ALA A 172 -18.13 -24.07 -11.61
CA ALA A 172 -19.05 -24.66 -12.59
C ALA A 172 -20.51 -24.26 -12.33
N ALA A 173 -20.98 -24.41 -11.08
CA ALA A 173 -22.35 -24.03 -10.71
C ALA A 173 -22.56 -22.51 -10.79
N TYR A 174 -21.55 -21.71 -10.45
CA TYR A 174 -21.60 -20.25 -10.56
C TYR A 174 -21.78 -19.80 -12.01
N HIS A 175 -20.96 -20.31 -12.93
CA HIS A 175 -21.05 -19.98 -14.36
C HIS A 175 -22.35 -20.48 -15.01
N GLU A 176 -22.99 -21.49 -14.42
CA GLU A 176 -24.33 -21.94 -14.85
C GLU A 176 -25.44 -21.01 -14.33
N ARG A 177 -25.39 -20.63 -13.04
CA ARG A 177 -26.45 -19.85 -12.39
C ARG A 177 -26.42 -18.36 -12.73
N LEU A 178 -25.24 -17.76 -12.86
CA LEU A 178 -25.10 -16.31 -13.08
C LEU A 178 -25.89 -15.82 -14.30
N PRO A 179 -25.77 -16.41 -15.51
CA PRO A 179 -26.50 -15.91 -16.68
C PRO A 179 -28.01 -16.01 -16.53
N GLN A 180 -28.50 -16.99 -15.77
CA GLN A 180 -29.93 -17.23 -15.56
C GLN A 180 -30.55 -16.18 -14.63
N LEU A 181 -29.80 -15.77 -13.60
CA LEU A 181 -30.23 -14.77 -12.62
C LEU A 181 -30.04 -13.34 -13.12
N LEU A 182 -28.99 -13.09 -13.90
CA LEU A 182 -28.58 -11.76 -14.34
C LEU A 182 -28.72 -11.57 -15.84
N THR A 183 -27.77 -12.04 -16.65
CA THR A 183 -27.65 -11.72 -18.08
C THR A 183 -28.96 -11.92 -18.87
N GLN A 184 -29.67 -13.02 -18.63
CA GLN A 184 -30.94 -13.34 -19.32
C GLN A 184 -32.12 -12.45 -18.85
N GLN A 185 -32.01 -11.86 -17.66
CA GLN A 185 -33.05 -11.03 -17.04
C GLN A 185 -32.84 -9.54 -17.26
N ALA A 186 -31.68 -9.12 -17.78
CA ALA A 186 -31.32 -7.72 -18.00
C ALA A 186 -32.40 -6.95 -18.79
N SER A 187 -32.89 -7.50 -19.90
CA SER A 187 -33.94 -6.86 -20.71
C SER A 187 -35.24 -6.67 -19.94
N LEU A 188 -35.68 -7.69 -19.19
CA LEU A 188 -36.89 -7.61 -18.36
C LEU A 188 -36.76 -6.53 -17.29
N VAL A 189 -35.61 -6.45 -16.63
CA VAL A 189 -35.33 -5.43 -15.62
C VAL A 189 -35.35 -4.03 -16.23
N LEU A 190 -34.70 -3.82 -17.37
CA LEU A 190 -34.72 -2.53 -18.08
C LEU A 190 -36.13 -2.08 -18.50
N GLU A 191 -36.94 -3.00 -19.01
CA GLU A 191 -38.34 -2.72 -19.37
C GLU A 191 -39.16 -2.28 -18.14
N MET A 192 -38.96 -2.94 -16.99
CA MET A 192 -39.62 -2.56 -15.75
C MET A 192 -39.15 -1.22 -15.19
N LEU A 193 -37.84 -0.98 -15.15
CA LEU A 193 -37.29 0.29 -14.69
C LEU A 193 -37.82 1.44 -15.56
N SER A 194 -37.91 1.23 -16.88
CA SER A 194 -38.52 2.17 -17.83
C SER A 194 -40.01 2.41 -17.54
N MET A 195 -40.76 1.35 -17.21
CA MET A 195 -42.18 1.47 -16.85
C MET A 195 -42.38 2.26 -15.53
N TYR A 196 -41.61 1.94 -14.49
CA TYR A 196 -41.78 2.55 -13.16
C TYR A 196 -41.40 4.02 -13.15
N ILE A 197 -40.32 4.39 -13.82
CA ILE A 197 -39.87 5.79 -13.84
C ILE A 197 -40.82 6.70 -14.64
N GLN A 198 -41.57 6.13 -15.58
CA GLN A 198 -42.56 6.84 -16.41
C GLN A 198 -43.99 6.76 -15.85
N ALA A 199 -44.22 6.06 -14.74
CA ALA A 199 -45.55 5.89 -14.17
C ALA A 199 -46.12 7.23 -13.67
N GLU A 200 -47.40 7.47 -13.94
CA GLU A 200 -48.12 8.63 -13.39
C GLU A 200 -48.12 8.57 -11.86
N GLY A 201 -47.47 9.55 -11.20
CA GLY A 201 -47.34 9.61 -9.75
C GLY A 201 -46.03 9.03 -9.19
N ALA A 202 -45.04 8.71 -10.03
CA ALA A 202 -43.69 8.38 -9.57
C ALA A 202 -43.08 9.54 -8.76
N THR A 203 -42.72 9.27 -7.50
CA THR A 203 -42.07 10.24 -6.61
C THR A 203 -40.56 10.24 -6.83
N PRO A 204 -39.83 11.33 -6.49
CA PRO A 204 -38.37 11.37 -6.57
C PRO A 204 -37.70 10.18 -5.86
N SER A 205 -38.20 9.78 -4.69
CA SER A 205 -37.69 8.61 -3.96
C SER A 205 -37.81 7.28 -4.73
N ILE A 206 -38.87 7.08 -5.52
CA ILE A 206 -38.99 5.89 -6.38
C ILE A 206 -38.02 5.99 -7.55
N GLN A 207 -37.87 7.18 -8.15
CA GLN A 207 -36.94 7.42 -9.26
C GLN A 207 -35.48 7.20 -8.83
N GLU A 208 -35.13 7.67 -7.63
CA GLU A 208 -33.83 7.42 -6.98
C GLU A 208 -33.57 5.91 -6.82
N THR A 209 -34.56 5.16 -6.34
CA THR A 209 -34.44 3.70 -6.19
C THR A 209 -34.31 2.98 -7.54
N VAL A 210 -35.01 3.46 -8.57
CA VAL A 210 -34.85 2.97 -9.96
C VAL A 210 -33.43 3.21 -10.46
N PHE A 211 -32.85 4.38 -10.21
CA PHE A 211 -31.48 4.69 -10.61
C PHE A 211 -30.44 3.86 -9.84
N HIS A 212 -30.61 3.64 -8.53
CA HIS A 212 -29.74 2.72 -7.78
C HIS A 212 -29.79 1.30 -8.34
N CYS A 213 -30.98 0.80 -8.67
CA CYS A 213 -31.13 -0.49 -9.33
C CYS A 213 -30.37 -0.50 -10.66
N LEU A 214 -30.57 0.51 -11.52
CA LEU A 214 -29.87 0.60 -12.81
C LEU A 214 -28.34 0.58 -12.64
N ARG A 215 -27.81 1.34 -11.67
CA ARG A 215 -26.37 1.38 -11.38
C ARG A 215 -25.80 0.02 -10.99
N SER A 216 -26.50 -0.72 -10.13
CA SER A 216 -26.06 -2.04 -9.70
C SER A 216 -25.88 -2.99 -10.89
N TRP A 217 -26.82 -2.97 -11.84
CA TRP A 217 -26.77 -3.79 -13.05
C TRP A 217 -25.68 -3.36 -14.05
N LEU A 218 -25.44 -2.04 -14.18
CA LEU A 218 -24.33 -1.51 -14.98
C LEU A 218 -22.98 -1.91 -14.38
N LYS A 219 -22.77 -1.70 -13.08
CA LYS A 219 -21.52 -2.06 -12.38
C LYS A 219 -21.23 -3.56 -12.38
N ALA A 220 -22.27 -4.39 -12.45
CA ALA A 220 -22.11 -5.83 -12.59
C ALA A 220 -21.71 -6.26 -14.02
N GLY A 221 -21.80 -5.37 -15.02
CA GLY A 221 -21.54 -5.68 -16.43
C GLY A 221 -22.66 -6.49 -17.10
N GLU A 222 -23.85 -6.54 -16.49
CA GLU A 222 -24.97 -7.39 -16.94
C GLU A 222 -25.94 -6.63 -17.84
N VAL A 223 -25.99 -5.30 -17.69
CA VAL A 223 -26.64 -4.39 -18.63
C VAL A 223 -25.55 -3.74 -19.46
N SER A 224 -25.54 -4.05 -20.76
CA SER A 224 -24.65 -3.35 -21.69
C SER A 224 -25.15 -1.93 -21.98
N ALA A 225 -24.22 -1.03 -22.31
CA ALA A 225 -24.54 0.34 -22.72
C ALA A 225 -25.51 0.39 -23.92
N ASN A 226 -25.37 -0.53 -24.87
CA ASN A 226 -26.26 -0.66 -26.05
C ASN A 226 -27.70 -1.01 -25.65
N GLN A 227 -27.89 -1.95 -24.73
CA GLN A 227 -29.23 -2.29 -24.22
C GLN A 227 -29.85 -1.07 -23.53
N LEU A 228 -29.11 -0.39 -22.65
CA LEU A 228 -29.63 0.79 -21.97
C LEU A 228 -29.99 1.91 -22.94
N ALA A 229 -29.17 2.16 -23.96
CA ALA A 229 -29.41 3.17 -24.99
C ALA A 229 -30.67 2.92 -25.84
N SER A 230 -31.16 1.67 -25.89
CA SER A 230 -32.42 1.33 -26.57
C SER A 230 -33.67 1.70 -25.76
N THR A 231 -33.50 2.12 -24.51
CA THR A 231 -34.58 2.48 -23.58
C THR A 231 -34.68 4.00 -23.39
N PRO A 232 -35.82 4.53 -22.89
CA PRO A 232 -35.91 5.95 -22.55
C PRO A 232 -35.05 6.35 -21.33
N LEU A 233 -34.50 5.40 -20.58
CA LEU A 233 -33.80 5.66 -19.31
C LEU A 233 -32.63 6.62 -19.47
N VAL A 234 -31.82 6.50 -20.54
CA VAL A 234 -30.69 7.42 -20.79
C VAL A 234 -31.17 8.87 -20.83
N MET A 235 -32.28 9.15 -21.54
CA MET A 235 -32.83 10.50 -21.62
C MET A 235 -33.35 10.99 -20.26
N ILE A 236 -33.97 10.11 -19.49
CA ILE A 236 -34.53 10.44 -18.18
C ILE A 236 -33.41 10.72 -17.17
N VAL A 237 -32.28 10.01 -17.23
CA VAL A 237 -31.11 10.29 -16.40
C VAL A 237 -30.55 11.69 -16.70
N PHE A 238 -30.45 12.09 -17.96
CA PHE A 238 -30.04 13.47 -18.29
C PHE A 238 -31.04 14.52 -17.80
N GLN A 239 -32.35 14.25 -17.87
CA GLN A 239 -33.38 15.14 -17.32
C GLN A 239 -33.31 15.24 -15.79
N ALA A 240 -32.96 14.15 -15.11
CA ALA A 240 -32.84 14.10 -13.65
C ALA A 240 -31.73 15.01 -13.11
N LEU A 241 -30.73 15.40 -13.92
CA LEU A 241 -29.72 16.39 -13.54
C LEU A 241 -30.29 17.80 -13.29
N GLU A 242 -31.53 18.07 -13.71
CA GLU A 242 -32.22 19.33 -13.40
C GLU A 242 -32.89 19.30 -12.01
N SER A 243 -33.07 18.12 -11.42
CA SER A 243 -33.72 17.90 -10.13
C SER A 243 -32.70 17.85 -8.99
N GLU A 244 -32.89 18.67 -7.95
CA GLU A 244 -32.03 18.64 -6.75
C GLU A 244 -32.06 17.26 -6.06
N ASP A 245 -33.24 16.66 -5.91
CA ASP A 245 -33.39 15.35 -5.25
C ASP A 245 -32.71 14.17 -5.98
N LEU A 246 -32.46 14.30 -7.29
CA LEU A 246 -31.98 13.20 -8.13
C LEU A 246 -30.58 13.43 -8.70
N PHE A 247 -30.00 14.61 -8.46
CA PHE A 247 -28.80 15.05 -9.12
C PHE A 247 -27.63 14.08 -8.90
N ASP A 248 -27.33 13.73 -7.64
CA ASP A 248 -26.19 12.89 -7.29
C ASP A 248 -26.29 11.49 -7.87
N VAL A 249 -27.46 10.86 -7.73
CA VAL A 249 -27.68 9.50 -8.26
C VAL A 249 -27.68 9.50 -9.80
N ALA A 250 -28.15 10.57 -10.45
CA ALA A 250 -28.11 10.71 -11.90
C ALA A 250 -26.68 10.91 -12.43
N VAL A 251 -25.88 11.76 -11.76
CA VAL A 251 -24.44 11.91 -12.03
C VAL A 251 -23.75 10.55 -11.96
N ASP A 252 -24.03 9.82 -10.89
CA ASP A 252 -23.44 8.50 -10.67
C ASP A 252 -23.83 7.49 -11.77
N VAL A 253 -25.10 7.43 -12.19
CA VAL A 253 -25.56 6.58 -13.31
C VAL A 253 -24.83 6.95 -14.60
N LEU A 254 -24.66 8.25 -14.90
CA LEU A 254 -23.96 8.69 -16.09
C LEU A 254 -22.48 8.31 -16.04
N CYS A 255 -21.82 8.46 -14.91
CA CYS A 255 -20.44 8.02 -14.75
C CYS A 255 -20.30 6.51 -14.98
N ASP A 256 -21.17 5.70 -14.37
CA ASP A 256 -21.19 4.24 -14.54
C ASP A 256 -21.46 3.85 -16.02
N LEU A 257 -22.41 4.53 -16.69
CA LEU A 257 -22.72 4.30 -18.11
C LEU A 257 -21.57 4.70 -19.04
N ILE A 258 -20.93 5.85 -18.80
CA ILE A 258 -19.76 6.28 -19.58
C ILE A 258 -18.63 5.26 -19.40
N HIS A 259 -18.37 4.82 -18.17
CA HIS A 259 -17.35 3.80 -17.90
C HIS A 259 -17.62 2.49 -18.64
N GLU A 260 -18.89 2.04 -18.71
CA GLU A 260 -19.29 0.84 -19.44
C GLU A 260 -18.98 0.92 -20.95
N THR A 261 -18.85 2.13 -21.51
CA THR A 261 -18.46 2.33 -22.91
C THR A 261 -16.94 2.35 -23.17
N GLN A 262 -16.13 1.91 -22.20
CA GLN A 262 -14.65 1.87 -22.32
C GLN A 262 -14.14 1.02 -23.49
N GLU A 263 -14.87 -0.03 -23.87
CA GLU A 263 -14.64 -0.74 -25.13
C GLU A 263 -15.25 0.06 -26.28
N ILE A 264 -14.48 1.05 -26.75
CA ILE A 264 -14.93 2.10 -27.66
C ILE A 264 -15.50 1.54 -28.96
N ASP A 265 -14.82 0.55 -29.55
CA ASP A 265 -15.21 -0.03 -30.85
C ASP A 265 -16.55 -0.75 -30.79
N GLU A 266 -16.90 -1.35 -29.65
CA GLU A 266 -18.17 -2.06 -29.46
C GLU A 266 -19.33 -1.12 -29.12
N ASN A 267 -19.02 0.08 -28.62
CA ASN A 267 -20.00 1.03 -28.07
C ASN A 267 -20.13 2.34 -28.86
N GLN A 268 -19.58 2.42 -30.08
CA GLN A 268 -19.56 3.65 -30.89
C GLN A 268 -20.93 4.34 -31.02
N ALA A 269 -22.01 3.58 -31.22
CA ALA A 269 -23.37 4.12 -31.34
C ALA A 269 -23.85 4.81 -30.05
N VAL A 270 -23.51 4.24 -28.89
CA VAL A 270 -23.85 4.82 -27.58
C VAL A 270 -22.99 6.05 -27.31
N ILE A 271 -21.70 6.01 -27.64
CA ILE A 271 -20.81 7.16 -27.51
C ILE A 271 -21.33 8.34 -28.34
N GLN A 272 -21.76 8.09 -29.58
CA GLN A 272 -22.38 9.11 -30.45
C GLN A 272 -23.71 9.67 -29.88
N LEU A 273 -24.43 8.89 -29.08
CA LEU A 273 -25.63 9.34 -28.37
C LEU A 273 -25.27 10.21 -27.15
N LEU A 274 -24.29 9.79 -26.35
CA LEU A 274 -23.93 10.41 -25.07
C LEU A 274 -23.16 11.72 -25.27
N LEU A 275 -22.18 11.74 -26.17
CA LEU A 275 -21.21 12.84 -26.27
C LEU A 275 -21.88 14.21 -26.52
N PRO A 276 -22.83 14.38 -27.48
CA PRO A 276 -23.50 15.67 -27.67
C PRO A 276 -24.31 16.13 -26.45
N ARG A 277 -24.82 15.20 -25.64
CA ARG A 277 -25.59 15.51 -24.43
C ARG A 277 -24.68 15.93 -23.29
N ILE A 278 -23.54 15.25 -23.12
CA ILE A 278 -22.51 15.64 -22.16
C ILE A 278 -22.01 17.05 -22.49
N GLN A 279 -21.72 17.35 -23.77
CA GLN A 279 -21.34 18.71 -24.19
C GLN A 279 -22.40 19.76 -23.84
N ALA A 280 -23.68 19.42 -23.95
CA ALA A 280 -24.80 20.32 -23.63
C ALA A 280 -24.94 20.61 -22.12
N LEU A 281 -24.22 19.91 -21.24
CA LEU A 281 -24.18 20.21 -19.80
C LEU A 281 -23.25 21.37 -19.44
N ARG A 282 -22.37 21.82 -20.36
CA ARG A 282 -21.39 22.87 -20.05
C ARG A 282 -22.01 24.20 -19.60
N PRO A 283 -23.13 24.68 -20.19
CA PRO A 283 -23.83 25.85 -19.65
C PRO A 283 -24.33 25.66 -18.22
N ALA A 284 -24.74 24.44 -17.84
CA ALA A 284 -25.19 24.14 -16.48
C ALA A 284 -24.03 24.21 -15.48
N LEU A 285 -22.83 23.77 -15.87
CA LEU A 285 -21.60 23.93 -15.07
C LEU A 285 -21.32 25.40 -14.78
N MET A 286 -21.43 26.26 -15.79
CA MET A 286 -21.22 27.70 -15.63
C MET A 286 -22.31 28.39 -14.81
N GLN A 287 -23.54 27.86 -14.82
CA GLN A 287 -24.67 28.38 -14.04
C GLN A 287 -24.65 27.94 -12.58
N ALA A 288 -23.97 26.83 -12.25
CA ALA A 288 -23.86 26.33 -10.89
C ALA A 288 -23.19 27.35 -9.95
N GLY A 289 -22.31 28.21 -10.46
CA GLY A 289 -21.73 29.31 -9.69
C GLY A 289 -20.93 28.80 -8.50
N ASP A 290 -21.38 29.13 -7.28
CA ASP A 290 -20.74 28.72 -6.01
C ASP A 290 -21.36 27.43 -5.42
N ASP A 291 -22.26 26.74 -6.13
CA ASP A 291 -22.79 25.43 -5.73
C ASP A 291 -21.74 24.34 -5.98
N GLU A 292 -20.87 24.15 -4.99
CA GLU A 292 -19.76 23.19 -5.04
C GLU A 292 -20.22 21.76 -5.33
N ASP A 293 -21.33 21.33 -4.76
CA ASP A 293 -21.85 19.96 -4.96
C ASP A 293 -22.28 19.75 -6.42
N ARG A 294 -22.96 20.75 -7.00
CA ARG A 294 -23.36 20.70 -8.42
C ARG A 294 -22.17 20.79 -9.36
N VAL A 295 -21.20 21.66 -9.07
CA VAL A 295 -19.94 21.76 -9.85
C VAL A 295 -19.17 20.44 -9.76
N ARG A 296 -19.04 19.86 -8.56
CA ARG A 296 -18.37 18.58 -8.32
C ARG A 296 -19.03 17.43 -9.09
N GLY A 297 -20.36 17.34 -9.04
CA GLY A 297 -21.11 16.32 -9.79
C GLY A 297 -20.93 16.44 -11.30
N LEU A 298 -21.06 17.65 -11.86
CA LEU A 298 -20.85 17.88 -13.30
C LEU A 298 -19.38 17.65 -13.71
N CYS A 299 -18.42 18.07 -12.88
CA CYS A 299 -17.00 17.81 -13.07
C CYS A 299 -16.73 16.31 -13.22
N ARG A 300 -17.30 15.47 -12.35
CA ARG A 300 -17.20 14.00 -12.43
C ARG A 300 -17.71 13.46 -13.76
N VAL A 301 -18.84 13.95 -14.28
CA VAL A 301 -19.36 13.51 -15.59
C VAL A 301 -18.41 13.88 -16.73
N PHE A 302 -17.92 15.13 -16.77
CA PHE A 302 -16.98 15.57 -17.80
C PHE A 302 -15.66 14.83 -17.74
N VAL A 303 -15.08 14.68 -16.54
CA VAL A 303 -13.83 13.95 -16.34
C VAL A 303 -14.00 12.49 -16.70
N GLN A 304 -15.09 11.83 -16.29
CA GLN A 304 -15.34 10.44 -16.67
C GLN A 304 -15.39 10.27 -18.20
N ALA A 305 -16.06 11.18 -18.92
CA ALA A 305 -16.08 11.17 -20.38
C ALA A 305 -14.69 11.44 -20.98
N GLY A 306 -13.95 12.40 -20.42
CA GLY A 306 -12.60 12.72 -20.82
C GLY A 306 -11.65 11.53 -20.65
N GLU A 307 -11.66 10.88 -19.50
CA GLU A 307 -10.81 9.72 -19.20
C GLU A 307 -11.15 8.51 -20.06
N THR A 308 -12.43 8.22 -20.27
CA THR A 308 -12.85 7.08 -21.11
C THR A 308 -12.53 7.32 -22.58
N TYR A 309 -12.72 8.53 -23.10
CA TYR A 309 -12.61 8.82 -24.54
C TYR A 309 -11.32 9.54 -24.97
N HIS A 310 -10.34 9.73 -24.08
CA HIS A 310 -9.11 10.48 -24.37
C HIS A 310 -8.35 9.97 -25.61
N THR A 311 -8.40 8.67 -25.90
CA THR A 311 -7.75 8.05 -27.08
C THR A 311 -8.34 8.51 -28.41
N LEU A 312 -9.59 8.98 -28.41
CA LEU A 312 -10.29 9.52 -29.59
C LEU A 312 -10.03 11.01 -29.80
N ALA A 313 -9.45 11.73 -28.83
CA ALA A 313 -9.37 13.19 -28.81
C ALA A 313 -8.78 13.78 -30.10
N LEU A 314 -7.75 13.16 -30.66
CA LEU A 314 -7.07 13.66 -31.86
C LEU A 314 -7.78 13.30 -33.17
N GLN A 315 -8.54 12.21 -33.17
CA GLN A 315 -9.32 11.75 -34.34
C GLN A 315 -10.63 12.52 -34.46
N HIS A 316 -11.24 12.86 -33.32
CA HIS A 316 -12.52 13.54 -33.20
C HIS A 316 -12.37 14.83 -32.38
N ALA A 317 -11.45 15.70 -32.83
CA ALA A 317 -11.06 16.89 -32.10
C ALA A 317 -12.22 17.87 -31.88
N ASN A 318 -13.09 18.06 -32.89
CA ASN A 318 -14.21 18.99 -32.80
C ASN A 318 -15.24 18.53 -31.76
N GLU A 319 -15.42 17.22 -31.62
CA GLU A 319 -16.39 16.62 -30.73
C GLU A 319 -15.85 16.52 -29.29
N LEU A 320 -14.55 16.26 -29.08
CA LEU A 320 -14.02 16.11 -27.73
C LEU A 320 -13.50 17.42 -27.12
N LEU A 321 -13.10 18.40 -27.93
CA LEU A 321 -12.60 19.68 -27.42
C LEU A 321 -13.58 20.40 -26.46
N PRO A 322 -14.91 20.43 -26.68
CA PRO A 322 -15.83 21.05 -25.72
C PRO A 322 -15.85 20.36 -24.35
N VAL A 323 -15.62 19.04 -24.29
CA VAL A 323 -15.48 18.29 -23.03
C VAL A 323 -14.18 18.68 -22.34
N VAL A 324 -13.06 18.75 -23.08
CA VAL A 324 -11.77 19.21 -22.53
C VAL A 324 -11.86 20.64 -21.99
N GLN A 325 -12.60 21.52 -22.66
CA GLN A 325 -12.84 22.89 -22.20
C GLN A 325 -13.67 22.94 -20.91
N ALA A 326 -14.67 22.07 -20.76
CA ALA A 326 -15.44 21.96 -19.52
C ALA A 326 -14.58 21.42 -18.35
N ILE A 327 -13.69 20.46 -18.62
CA ILE A 327 -12.73 19.97 -17.61
C ILE A 327 -11.75 21.09 -17.23
N LEU A 328 -11.32 21.91 -18.18
CA LEU A 328 -10.47 23.08 -17.92
C LEU A 328 -11.18 24.15 -17.07
N GLU A 329 -12.48 24.36 -17.30
CA GLU A 329 -13.32 25.22 -16.44
C GLU A 329 -13.36 24.68 -15.01
N CYS A 330 -13.54 23.37 -14.83
CA CYS A 330 -13.48 22.70 -13.53
C CYS A 330 -12.10 22.84 -12.85
N ALA A 331 -11.02 22.69 -13.63
CA ALA A 331 -9.65 22.88 -13.12
C ALA A 331 -9.36 24.32 -12.69
N SER A 332 -10.14 25.29 -13.19
CA SER A 332 -10.03 26.71 -12.83
C SER A 332 -10.88 27.11 -11.63
N TYR A 333 -11.64 26.18 -11.07
CA TYR A 333 -12.54 26.41 -9.94
C TYR A 333 -11.76 26.66 -8.64
N HIS A 334 -12.37 27.35 -7.68
CA HIS A 334 -11.67 27.81 -6.48
C HIS A 334 -11.45 26.69 -5.45
N ASP A 335 -12.37 25.72 -5.36
CA ASP A 335 -12.24 24.54 -4.51
C ASP A 335 -11.22 23.54 -5.11
N LEU A 336 -10.14 23.30 -4.36
CA LEU A 336 -9.04 22.43 -4.76
C LEU A 336 -9.44 20.95 -4.84
N ASP A 337 -10.45 20.52 -4.08
CA ASP A 337 -10.94 19.15 -4.13
C ASP A 337 -11.59 18.85 -5.50
N ILE A 338 -12.28 19.83 -6.07
CA ILE A 338 -12.85 19.74 -7.44
C ILE A 338 -11.74 19.79 -8.49
N VAL A 339 -10.74 20.64 -8.30
CA VAL A 339 -9.58 20.74 -9.22
C VAL A 339 -8.86 19.39 -9.32
N GLN A 340 -8.71 18.69 -8.19
CA GLN A 340 -8.02 17.39 -8.12
C GLN A 340 -8.66 16.31 -8.99
N ILE A 341 -10.00 16.32 -9.12
CA ILE A 341 -10.75 15.36 -9.94
C ILE A 341 -10.23 15.38 -11.39
N THR A 342 -9.74 16.53 -11.87
CA THR A 342 -9.29 16.71 -13.26
C THR A 342 -7.89 16.14 -13.57
N PHE A 343 -7.06 15.89 -12.56
CA PHE A 343 -5.62 15.64 -12.76
C PHE A 343 -5.33 14.38 -13.58
N ARG A 344 -6.04 13.28 -13.30
CA ARG A 344 -5.83 12.01 -14.02
C ARG A 344 -6.16 12.15 -15.51
N PHE A 345 -7.22 12.87 -15.87
CA PHE A 345 -7.54 13.18 -17.26
C PHE A 345 -6.39 13.90 -17.97
N TRP A 346 -5.81 14.94 -17.35
CA TRP A 346 -4.69 15.69 -17.94
C TRP A 346 -3.44 14.83 -18.10
N TYR A 347 -3.16 13.93 -17.17
CA TYR A 347 -2.09 12.95 -17.31
C TYR A 347 -2.32 12.01 -18.51
N LEU A 348 -3.53 11.44 -18.64
CA LEU A 348 -3.86 10.51 -19.73
C LEU A 348 -3.79 11.17 -21.12
N LEU A 349 -4.28 12.41 -21.25
CA LEU A 349 -4.28 13.13 -22.53
C LEU A 349 -2.88 13.57 -22.97
N ALA A 350 -1.96 13.83 -22.03
CA ALA A 350 -0.67 14.47 -22.31
C ALA A 350 0.17 13.68 -23.32
N THR A 351 0.19 12.35 -23.21
CA THR A 351 0.95 11.48 -24.11
C THR A 351 0.47 11.54 -25.54
N HIS A 352 -0.85 11.60 -25.76
CA HIS A 352 -1.41 11.66 -27.11
C HIS A 352 -1.10 13.01 -27.75
N VAL A 353 -1.31 14.11 -27.02
CA VAL A 353 -1.05 15.46 -27.54
C VAL A 353 0.44 15.65 -27.83
N HIS A 354 1.34 15.25 -26.93
CA HIS A 354 2.78 15.35 -27.14
C HIS A 354 3.23 14.63 -28.42
N LYS A 355 2.83 13.36 -28.60
CA LYS A 355 3.19 12.58 -29.80
C LYS A 355 2.66 13.22 -31.08
N ALA A 356 1.41 13.67 -31.07
CA ALA A 356 0.79 14.30 -32.23
C ALA A 356 1.43 15.65 -32.59
N MET A 357 1.87 16.43 -31.60
CA MET A 357 2.64 17.65 -31.82
C MET A 357 3.99 17.35 -32.46
N ALA A 358 4.71 16.31 -32.02
CA ALA A 358 5.97 15.88 -32.62
C ALA A 358 5.78 15.44 -34.09
N GLU A 359 4.65 14.83 -34.41
CA GLU A 359 4.25 14.43 -35.77
C GLU A 359 3.68 15.59 -36.61
N HIS A 360 3.63 16.81 -36.08
CA HIS A 360 3.07 17.99 -36.74
C HIS A 360 1.59 17.84 -37.15
N ASN A 361 0.81 17.10 -36.35
CA ASN A 361 -0.62 16.94 -36.57
C ASN A 361 -1.40 18.21 -36.16
N PRO A 362 -2.08 18.91 -37.08
CA PRO A 362 -2.79 20.15 -36.77
C PRO A 362 -3.98 19.95 -35.80
N SER A 363 -4.53 18.73 -35.66
CA SER A 363 -5.63 18.49 -34.71
C SER A 363 -5.21 18.57 -33.25
N ALA A 364 -3.90 18.52 -32.96
CA ALA A 364 -3.35 18.63 -31.61
C ALA A 364 -3.30 20.08 -31.09
N GLU A 365 -3.28 21.09 -31.97
CA GLU A 365 -3.06 22.49 -31.59
C GLU A 365 -4.12 23.04 -30.59
N PRO A 366 -5.43 22.78 -30.75
CA PRO A 366 -6.42 23.22 -29.75
C PRO A 366 -6.21 22.59 -28.37
N PHE A 367 -5.75 21.34 -28.31
CA PHE A 367 -5.44 20.67 -27.04
C PHE A 367 -4.16 21.20 -26.43
N ARG A 368 -3.13 21.49 -27.25
CA ARG A 368 -1.92 22.18 -26.81
C ARG A 368 -2.26 23.53 -26.15
N MET A 369 -3.14 24.32 -26.77
CA MET A 369 -3.64 25.57 -26.18
C MET A 369 -4.41 25.36 -24.86
N ALA A 370 -5.10 24.22 -24.70
CA ALA A 370 -5.73 23.87 -23.42
C ALA A 370 -4.68 23.61 -22.33
N TYR A 371 -3.57 22.92 -22.64
CA TYR A 371 -2.45 22.77 -21.70
C TYR A 371 -1.78 24.11 -21.36
N GLU A 372 -1.71 25.07 -22.30
CA GLU A 372 -1.19 26.41 -21.99
C GLU A 372 -2.06 27.15 -20.96
N GLN A 373 -3.38 27.00 -21.06
CA GLN A 373 -4.33 27.57 -20.10
C GLN A 373 -4.28 26.82 -18.77
N LEU A 374 -4.22 25.48 -18.80
CA LEU A 374 -4.07 24.65 -17.61
C LEU A 374 -2.82 25.03 -16.83
N PHE A 375 -1.70 25.22 -17.52
CA PHE A 375 -0.45 25.67 -16.91
C PHE A 375 -0.63 26.98 -16.13
N ALA A 376 -1.28 27.98 -16.74
CA ALA A 376 -1.56 29.26 -16.08
C ALA A 376 -2.52 29.11 -14.89
N ILE A 377 -3.53 28.24 -15.01
CA ILE A 377 -4.49 27.93 -13.95
C ILE A 377 -3.79 27.29 -12.75
N ILE A 378 -3.00 26.23 -12.97
CA ILE A 378 -2.29 25.53 -11.88
C ILE A 378 -1.26 26.46 -11.21
N LEU A 379 -0.57 27.31 -11.98
CA LEU A 379 0.30 28.35 -11.41
C LEU A 379 -0.45 29.29 -10.46
N ARG A 380 -1.69 29.66 -10.79
CA ARG A 380 -2.53 30.49 -9.92
C ARG A 380 -2.93 29.74 -8.64
N HIS A 381 -3.27 28.45 -8.73
CA HIS A 381 -3.63 27.63 -7.57
C HIS A 381 -2.43 27.28 -6.66
N LEU A 382 -1.20 27.32 -7.17
CA LEU A 382 0.01 27.18 -6.37
C LEU A 382 0.26 28.34 -5.39
N ARG A 383 -0.38 29.49 -5.61
CA ARG A 383 -0.22 30.70 -4.80
C ARG A 383 -0.81 30.48 -3.42
N PHE A 384 -0.01 30.73 -2.39
CA PHE A 384 -0.52 30.74 -1.03
C PHE A 384 -1.66 31.76 -0.86
N PRO A 385 -2.70 31.45 -0.07
CA PRO A 385 -3.70 32.41 0.34
C PRO A 385 -3.08 33.63 1.05
N ASP A 386 -3.80 34.75 1.01
CA ASP A 386 -3.37 35.97 1.72
C ASP A 386 -3.63 35.89 3.23
N GLU A 387 -4.58 35.04 3.63
CA GLU A 387 -4.92 34.78 5.03
C GLU A 387 -3.96 33.75 5.66
N GLU A 388 -3.74 33.87 6.97
CA GLU A 388 -2.91 32.90 7.69
C GLU A 388 -3.65 31.56 7.81
N LEU A 389 -3.18 30.57 7.07
CA LEU A 389 -3.64 29.18 7.23
C LEU A 389 -3.25 28.64 8.61
N SER A 390 -4.16 27.86 9.19
CA SER A 390 -3.87 27.03 10.37
C SER A 390 -2.75 26.02 10.06
N GLY A 391 -2.23 25.35 11.09
CA GLY A 391 -1.17 24.35 10.92
C GLY A 391 -1.61 23.21 9.99
N GLN A 392 -2.82 22.68 10.19
CA GLN A 392 -3.36 21.58 9.39
C GLN A 392 -3.62 21.99 7.93
N GLU A 393 -4.34 23.10 7.71
CA GLU A 393 -4.63 23.58 6.34
C GLU A 393 -3.36 23.88 5.56
N ARG A 394 -2.30 24.35 6.24
CA ARG A 394 -1.00 24.58 5.62
C ARG A 394 -0.34 23.29 5.18
N ASP A 395 -0.40 22.24 5.99
CA ASP A 395 0.19 20.94 5.69
C ASP A 395 -0.61 20.23 4.58
N ASP A 396 -1.94 20.36 4.58
CA ASP A 396 -2.82 19.86 3.52
C ASP A 396 -2.54 20.59 2.21
N PHE A 397 -2.45 21.92 2.23
CA PHE A 397 -2.09 22.71 1.04
C PHE A 397 -0.69 22.37 0.53
N ARG A 398 0.30 22.21 1.43
CA ARG A 398 1.66 21.80 1.05
C ARG A 398 1.67 20.44 0.36
N SER A 399 0.92 19.48 0.89
CA SER A 399 0.75 18.15 0.29
C SER A 399 0.08 18.27 -1.08
N PHE A 400 -0.97 19.09 -1.19
CA PHE A 400 -1.71 19.31 -2.42
C PHE A 400 -0.86 19.94 -3.54
N ARG A 401 0.05 20.86 -3.20
CA ARG A 401 1.00 21.47 -4.15
C ARG A 401 1.89 20.44 -4.85
N HIS A 402 2.14 19.27 -4.25
CA HIS A 402 2.87 18.20 -4.93
C HIS A 402 2.07 17.59 -6.08
N TYR A 403 0.76 17.36 -5.90
CA TYR A 403 -0.13 16.88 -6.97
C TYR A 403 -0.25 17.91 -8.10
N MET A 404 -0.41 19.20 -7.76
CA MET A 404 -0.35 20.29 -8.75
C MET A 404 0.99 20.32 -9.49
N GLY A 405 2.09 20.07 -8.77
CA GLY A 405 3.43 19.94 -9.35
C GLY A 405 3.54 18.82 -10.37
N ASP A 406 2.85 17.70 -10.17
CA ASP A 406 2.80 16.59 -11.13
C ASP A 406 2.00 16.99 -12.39
N THR A 407 0.84 17.66 -12.23
CA THR A 407 0.10 18.21 -13.39
C THR A 407 0.90 19.25 -14.17
N LEU A 408 1.75 20.04 -13.51
CA LEU A 408 2.68 20.95 -14.21
C LEU A 408 3.74 20.18 -15.02
N LYS A 409 4.20 19.02 -14.55
CA LYS A 409 5.10 18.16 -15.34
C LYS A 409 4.39 17.61 -16.58
N ASP A 410 3.11 17.25 -16.47
CA ASP A 410 2.30 16.86 -17.63
C ASP A 410 2.18 18.01 -18.64
N CYS A 411 2.01 19.26 -18.15
CA CYS A 411 2.05 20.45 -19.00
C CYS A 411 3.42 20.62 -19.67
N CYS A 412 4.53 20.45 -18.94
CA CYS A 412 5.88 20.48 -19.52
C CYS A 412 6.08 19.42 -20.60
N TYR A 413 5.52 18.23 -20.39
CA TYR A 413 5.62 17.17 -21.37
C TYR A 413 4.98 17.57 -22.70
N VAL A 414 3.84 18.27 -22.67
CA VAL A 414 3.16 18.75 -23.89
C VAL A 414 3.77 20.03 -24.47
N LEU A 415 4.07 21.02 -23.63
CA LEU A 415 4.45 22.38 -24.06
C LEU A 415 5.96 22.57 -24.24
N GLY A 416 6.76 21.64 -23.73
CA GLY A 416 8.21 21.76 -23.59
C GLY A 416 8.61 22.43 -22.27
N ALA A 417 9.62 21.86 -21.60
CA ALA A 417 10.10 22.34 -20.31
C ALA A 417 10.66 23.77 -20.38
N GLU A 418 11.43 24.11 -21.42
CA GLU A 418 11.99 25.45 -21.63
C GLU A 418 10.87 26.51 -21.67
N THR A 419 9.81 26.27 -22.45
CA THR A 419 8.65 27.17 -22.56
C THR A 419 7.97 27.40 -21.21
N CYS A 420 7.73 26.33 -20.45
CA CYS A 420 7.07 26.40 -19.14
C CYS A 420 7.93 27.13 -18.10
N LEU A 421 9.24 26.87 -18.08
CA LEU A 421 10.17 27.58 -17.20
C LEU A 421 10.27 29.06 -17.58
N ALA A 422 10.40 29.38 -18.87
CA ALA A 422 10.48 30.75 -19.35
C ALA A 422 9.24 31.57 -18.94
N ARG A 423 8.04 30.98 -19.00
CA ARG A 423 6.80 31.60 -18.52
C ARG A 423 6.83 31.87 -17.02
N SER A 424 7.22 30.88 -16.22
CA SER A 424 7.31 31.05 -14.76
C SER A 424 8.35 32.10 -14.37
N LEU A 425 9.50 32.11 -15.04
CA LEU A 425 10.55 33.10 -14.86
C LEU A 425 10.08 34.51 -15.24
N GLN A 426 9.39 34.67 -16.38
CA GLN A 426 8.86 35.95 -16.83
C GLN A 426 7.88 36.57 -15.82
N MET A 427 7.09 35.74 -15.11
CA MET A 427 6.21 36.22 -14.05
C MET A 427 7.02 36.85 -12.90
N ILE A 428 8.12 36.22 -12.49
CA ILE A 428 9.01 36.76 -11.45
C ILE A 428 9.69 38.04 -11.93
N GLU A 429 10.24 38.04 -13.15
CA GLU A 429 10.91 39.21 -13.73
C GLU A 429 9.95 40.41 -13.81
N SER A 430 8.71 40.19 -14.23
CA SER A 430 7.67 41.23 -14.29
C SER A 430 7.33 41.75 -12.90
N ALA A 431 7.13 40.85 -11.93
CA ALA A 431 6.82 41.21 -10.55
C ALA A 431 7.96 42.02 -9.88
N LEU A 432 9.22 41.69 -10.16
CA LEU A 432 10.38 42.44 -9.67
C LEU A 432 10.56 43.79 -10.38
N ALA A 433 10.25 43.88 -11.67
CA ALA A 433 10.40 45.11 -12.46
C ALA A 433 9.36 46.18 -12.13
N GLU A 434 8.15 45.78 -11.69
CA GLU A 434 7.09 46.72 -11.34
C GLU A 434 7.39 47.54 -10.08
N GLU A 435 8.37 47.15 -9.26
CA GLU A 435 8.75 47.79 -7.97
C GLU A 435 7.54 48.26 -7.14
N SER A 436 6.42 47.53 -7.22
CA SER A 436 5.17 47.97 -6.61
C SER A 436 5.23 47.81 -5.08
N PRO A 437 4.78 48.80 -4.30
CA PRO A 437 4.61 48.65 -2.86
C PRO A 437 3.57 47.58 -2.47
N SER A 438 2.81 47.05 -3.45
CA SER A 438 1.86 45.95 -3.26
C SER A 438 2.41 44.56 -3.58
N LEU A 439 3.69 44.43 -3.96
CA LEU A 439 4.30 43.15 -4.31
C LEU A 439 4.29 42.19 -3.11
N ARG A 440 3.58 41.07 -3.23
CA ARG A 440 3.48 40.07 -2.16
C ARG A 440 4.44 38.92 -2.43
N TRP A 441 4.99 38.35 -1.37
CA TRP A 441 5.93 37.23 -1.52
C TRP A 441 5.27 36.01 -2.18
N GLN A 442 3.97 35.83 -2.01
CA GLN A 442 3.19 34.74 -2.61
C GLN A 442 3.23 34.78 -4.15
N ASP A 443 3.25 35.98 -4.73
CA ASP A 443 3.24 36.18 -6.18
C ASP A 443 4.57 35.76 -6.83
N ILE A 444 5.65 35.76 -6.07
CA ILE A 444 6.99 35.29 -6.49
C ILE A 444 7.20 33.83 -6.10
N GLU A 445 6.70 33.41 -4.94
CA GLU A 445 6.94 32.06 -4.41
C GLU A 445 6.26 30.97 -5.25
N ALA A 446 5.04 31.19 -5.75
CA ALA A 446 4.36 30.18 -6.56
C ALA A 446 5.10 29.88 -7.89
N PRO A 447 5.55 30.88 -8.67
CA PRO A 447 6.42 30.64 -9.82
C PRO A 447 7.79 30.02 -9.45
N LEU A 448 8.36 30.32 -8.27
CA LEU A 448 9.58 29.63 -7.81
C LEU A 448 9.31 28.14 -7.54
N PHE A 449 8.21 27.84 -6.86
CA PHE A 449 7.80 26.46 -6.58
C PHE A 449 7.51 25.68 -7.86
N SER A 450 6.87 26.31 -8.85
CA SER A 450 6.60 25.67 -10.14
C SER A 450 7.90 25.29 -10.85
N MET A 451 8.89 26.20 -10.91
CA MET A 451 10.20 25.92 -11.51
C MET A 451 10.89 24.74 -10.80
N ARG A 452 10.87 24.72 -9.46
CA ARG A 452 11.39 23.56 -8.70
C ARG A 452 10.69 22.26 -9.09
N SER A 453 9.35 22.26 -9.12
CA SER A 453 8.56 21.05 -9.42
C SER A 453 8.80 20.54 -10.86
N MET A 454 8.95 21.46 -11.81
CA MET A 454 9.20 21.15 -13.22
C MET A 454 10.65 20.82 -13.54
N GLY A 455 11.61 21.15 -12.65
CA GLY A 455 13.04 20.99 -12.90
C GLY A 455 13.50 19.57 -13.21
N ALA A 456 12.65 18.55 -13.02
CA ALA A 456 12.92 17.18 -13.47
C ALA A 456 12.70 16.94 -14.97
N GLN A 457 12.00 17.83 -15.67
CA GLN A 457 11.68 17.71 -17.10
C GLN A 457 12.64 18.46 -18.01
N VAL A 458 13.67 19.12 -17.45
CA VAL A 458 14.52 20.08 -18.15
C VAL A 458 15.78 19.38 -18.65
N ASP A 459 16.16 19.62 -19.91
CA ASP A 459 17.49 19.25 -20.39
C ASP A 459 18.51 20.23 -19.81
N LEU A 460 19.43 19.72 -19.00
CA LEU A 460 20.43 20.53 -18.29
C LEU A 460 21.54 21.06 -19.20
N ARG A 461 21.50 20.77 -20.51
CA ARG A 461 22.33 21.43 -21.53
C ARG A 461 21.73 22.73 -22.05
N GLU A 462 20.57 23.12 -21.53
CA GLU A 462 19.82 24.30 -21.95
C GLU A 462 20.37 25.56 -21.27
N ASP A 463 21.02 26.42 -22.06
CA ASP A 463 21.71 27.64 -21.59
C ASP A 463 20.91 28.94 -21.78
N ASN A 464 19.58 28.87 -21.93
CA ASN A 464 18.76 30.07 -22.15
C ASN A 464 18.03 30.53 -20.88
N VAL A 465 17.27 29.64 -20.25
CA VAL A 465 16.41 29.93 -19.09
C VAL A 465 17.15 29.71 -17.77
N ILE A 466 17.90 28.61 -17.63
CA ILE A 466 18.61 28.26 -16.38
C ILE A 466 19.56 29.39 -15.91
N PRO A 467 20.43 29.99 -16.75
CA PRO A 467 21.31 31.08 -16.31
C PRO A 467 20.54 32.28 -15.75
N ARG A 468 19.36 32.57 -16.32
CA ARG A 468 18.50 33.67 -15.86
C ARG A 468 17.83 33.34 -14.53
N ILE A 469 17.48 32.07 -14.28
CA ILE A 469 17.03 31.60 -12.97
C ILE A 469 18.11 31.87 -11.92
N PHE A 470 19.37 31.48 -12.16
CA PHE A 470 20.46 31.77 -11.21
C PHE A 470 20.69 33.26 -11.01
N ALA A 471 20.50 34.09 -12.04
CA ALA A 471 20.64 35.54 -11.93
C ALA A 471 19.53 36.21 -11.10
N ILE A 472 18.33 35.61 -11.01
CA ILE A 472 17.19 36.18 -10.28
C ILE A 472 17.21 35.87 -8.79
N ILE A 473 17.78 34.72 -8.41
CA ILE A 473 17.74 34.21 -7.02
C ILE A 473 18.41 35.18 -6.02
N PRO A 474 19.61 35.74 -6.28
CA PRO A 474 20.21 36.75 -5.40
C PRO A 474 19.43 38.07 -5.33
N ARG A 475 18.55 38.35 -6.31
CA ARG A 475 17.73 39.57 -6.40
C ARG A 475 16.37 39.43 -5.72
N LEU A 476 16.04 38.26 -5.18
CA LEU A 476 14.77 38.03 -4.50
C LEU A 476 14.64 38.95 -3.27
N PRO A 477 13.44 39.51 -3.00
CA PRO A 477 13.18 40.30 -1.80
C PRO A 477 13.52 39.53 -0.52
N PRO A 478 13.95 40.22 0.55
CA PRO A 478 14.36 39.57 1.80
C PRO A 478 13.14 39.03 2.56
N HIS A 479 12.70 37.81 2.19
CA HIS A 479 11.58 37.11 2.83
C HIS A 479 11.93 35.63 3.10
N PRO A 480 11.64 35.08 4.30
CA PRO A 480 11.99 33.70 4.66
C PRO A 480 11.49 32.65 3.66
N ARG A 481 10.23 32.75 3.21
CA ARG A 481 9.66 31.82 2.22
C ARG A 481 10.31 31.90 0.84
N LEU A 482 10.73 33.09 0.42
CA LEU A 482 11.43 33.26 -0.86
C LEU A 482 12.85 32.71 -0.79
N ARG A 483 13.53 32.88 0.35
CA ARG A 483 14.84 32.27 0.59
C ARG A 483 14.74 30.74 0.59
N TYR A 484 13.77 30.19 1.31
CA TYR A 484 13.48 28.75 1.32
C TYR A 484 13.22 28.22 -0.08
N ALA A 485 12.30 28.83 -0.83
CA ALA A 485 11.99 28.43 -2.20
C ALA A 485 13.21 28.57 -3.13
N GLY A 486 13.97 29.66 -3.02
CA GLY A 486 15.19 29.90 -3.80
C GLY A 486 16.27 28.85 -3.57
N LEU A 487 16.51 28.45 -2.32
CA LEU A 487 17.45 27.37 -1.99
C LEU A 487 17.06 26.04 -2.65
N LEU A 488 15.77 25.73 -2.64
CA LEU A 488 15.25 24.48 -3.22
C LEU A 488 15.16 24.50 -4.75
N VAL A 489 15.01 25.68 -5.34
CA VAL A 489 15.18 25.87 -6.79
C VAL A 489 16.64 25.66 -7.16
N LEU A 490 17.60 26.29 -6.46
CA LEU A 490 19.04 26.10 -6.70
C LEU A 490 19.42 24.63 -6.61
N SER A 491 18.98 23.93 -5.55
CA SER A 491 19.29 22.52 -5.34
C SER A 491 18.79 21.61 -6.45
N ARG A 492 17.81 22.05 -7.26
CA ARG A 492 17.27 21.28 -8.38
C ARG A 492 18.12 21.40 -9.64
N TYR A 493 18.94 22.44 -9.76
CA TYR A 493 19.72 22.77 -10.95
C TYR A 493 21.23 22.74 -10.70
N THR A 494 21.71 22.05 -9.66
CA THR A 494 23.13 21.91 -9.34
C THR A 494 23.92 21.17 -10.42
N GLU A 495 23.30 20.21 -11.11
CA GLU A 495 23.89 19.56 -12.30
C GLU A 495 24.22 20.54 -13.44
N TRP A 496 23.50 21.65 -13.58
CA TRP A 496 23.85 22.69 -14.56
C TRP A 496 25.08 23.51 -14.11
N VAL A 497 25.29 23.65 -12.80
CA VAL A 497 26.46 24.34 -12.22
C VAL A 497 27.74 23.55 -12.44
N GLU A 498 27.66 22.21 -12.55
CA GLU A 498 28.81 21.37 -12.90
C GLU A 498 29.41 21.76 -14.26
N GLN A 499 28.55 22.12 -15.23
CA GLN A 499 28.99 22.61 -16.55
C GLN A 499 29.45 24.08 -16.53
N HIS A 500 29.14 24.83 -15.46
CA HIS A 500 29.41 26.27 -15.29
C HIS A 500 30.12 26.57 -13.95
N PRO A 501 31.32 26.01 -13.74
CA PRO A 501 32.00 26.07 -12.44
C PRO A 501 32.36 27.49 -11.98
N GLU A 502 32.39 28.48 -12.87
CA GLU A 502 32.57 29.89 -12.52
C GLU A 502 31.46 30.44 -11.62
N ARG A 503 30.29 29.79 -11.58
CA ARG A 503 29.14 30.17 -10.75
C ARG A 503 29.19 29.61 -9.34
N ILE A 504 30.05 28.63 -9.05
CA ILE A 504 30.16 27.98 -7.74
C ILE A 504 30.31 28.99 -6.59
N PRO A 505 31.18 30.03 -6.67
CA PRO A 505 31.31 30.99 -5.56
C PRO A 505 30.01 31.75 -5.26
N GLU A 506 29.25 32.12 -6.29
CA GLU A 506 27.96 32.83 -6.14
C GLU A 506 26.91 31.91 -5.49
N VAL A 507 26.81 30.68 -5.96
CA VAL A 507 25.87 29.67 -5.45
C VAL A 507 26.20 29.28 -4.01
N LEU A 508 27.48 29.01 -3.71
CA LEU A 508 27.95 28.66 -2.37
C LEU A 508 27.66 29.80 -1.38
N THR A 509 27.91 31.05 -1.78
CA THR A 509 27.60 32.22 -0.94
C THR A 509 26.10 32.31 -0.64
N PHE A 510 25.24 32.04 -1.62
CA PHE A 510 23.79 32.08 -1.38
C PHE A 510 23.35 30.95 -0.43
N ILE A 511 23.85 29.73 -0.64
CA ILE A 511 23.54 28.57 0.22
C ILE A 511 23.97 28.84 1.67
N THR A 512 25.16 29.41 1.90
CA THR A 512 25.64 29.70 3.26
C THR A 512 24.77 30.72 3.99
N THR A 513 24.15 31.68 3.29
CA THR A 513 23.18 32.61 3.91
C THR A 513 21.91 31.94 4.46
N GLY A 514 21.64 30.69 4.05
CA GLY A 514 20.56 29.87 4.60
C GLY A 514 20.80 29.49 6.06
N PHE A 515 22.05 29.47 6.51
CA PHE A 515 22.45 29.10 7.88
C PHE A 515 22.57 30.31 8.83
N ASP A 516 22.54 31.55 8.30
CA ASP A 516 22.67 32.78 9.10
C ASP A 516 21.47 33.06 10.03
N ARG A 517 20.32 32.41 9.79
CA ARG A 517 19.06 32.65 10.53
C ARG A 517 18.58 31.36 11.17
N SER A 518 18.08 31.45 12.39
CA SER A 518 17.64 30.31 13.22
C SER A 518 16.34 29.63 12.75
N ASP A 519 15.98 29.74 11.47
CA ASP A 519 14.81 29.05 10.90
C ASP A 519 15.22 27.66 10.44
N LYS A 520 14.70 26.64 11.11
CA LYS A 520 15.04 25.24 10.86
C LYS A 520 14.70 24.80 9.44
N ASP A 521 13.60 25.30 8.87
CA ASP A 521 13.18 24.92 7.51
C ASP A 521 14.16 25.46 6.46
N ILE A 522 14.68 26.67 6.68
CA ILE A 522 15.68 27.29 5.78
C ILE A 522 17.02 26.56 5.92
N SER A 523 17.46 26.25 7.15
CA SER A 523 18.68 25.49 7.37
C SER A 523 18.63 24.10 6.72
N ALA A 524 17.49 23.40 6.82
CA ALA A 524 17.30 22.11 6.17
C ALA A 524 17.36 22.22 4.63
N ALA A 525 16.70 23.22 4.04
CA ALA A 525 16.78 23.49 2.61
C ALA A 525 18.21 23.85 2.16
N ALA A 526 18.95 24.59 2.98
CA ALA A 526 20.35 24.95 2.71
C ALA A 526 21.29 23.75 2.81
N ALA A 527 21.11 22.88 3.81
CA ALA A 527 21.86 21.63 3.95
C ALA A 527 21.62 20.70 2.76
N GLN A 528 20.37 20.58 2.31
CA GLN A 528 20.02 19.84 1.10
C GLN A 528 20.67 20.44 -0.15
N ALA A 529 20.61 21.76 -0.33
CA ALA A 529 21.25 22.44 -1.45
C ALA A 529 22.78 22.28 -1.47
N MET A 530 23.41 22.32 -0.28
CA MET A 530 24.84 22.06 -0.13
C MET A 530 25.19 20.63 -0.54
N ASN A 531 24.39 19.65 -0.12
CA ASN A 531 24.62 18.24 -0.47
C ASN A 531 24.57 18.01 -1.98
N PHE A 532 23.50 18.47 -2.64
CA PHE A 532 23.39 18.36 -4.11
C PHE A 532 24.52 19.10 -4.84
N LEU A 533 24.87 20.32 -4.40
CA LEU A 533 25.98 21.05 -5.02
C LEU A 533 27.29 20.27 -4.89
N CYS A 534 27.58 19.73 -3.72
CA CYS A 534 28.79 18.93 -3.49
C CYS A 534 28.77 17.58 -4.22
N GLN A 535 27.61 16.95 -4.35
CA GLN A 535 27.44 15.70 -5.09
C GLN A 535 27.73 15.90 -6.58
N ASP A 536 27.11 16.92 -7.19
CA ASP A 536 27.19 17.14 -8.64
C ASP A 536 28.50 17.83 -9.03
N CYS A 537 28.98 18.81 -8.25
CA CYS A 537 30.17 19.61 -8.55
C CYS A 537 31.43 19.14 -7.80
N CYS A 538 31.49 17.88 -7.35
CA CYS A 538 32.55 17.36 -6.49
C CYS A 538 33.98 17.62 -7.02
N ASP A 539 34.23 17.45 -8.32
CA ASP A 539 35.54 17.69 -8.95
C ASP A 539 35.98 19.17 -8.83
N HIS A 540 35.04 20.10 -9.03
CA HIS A 540 35.29 21.54 -8.98
C HIS A 540 35.37 22.08 -7.54
N LEU A 541 34.78 21.35 -6.59
CA LEU A 541 34.76 21.72 -5.18
C LEU A 541 35.94 21.18 -4.37
N ALA A 542 36.74 20.25 -4.92
CA ALA A 542 37.94 19.74 -4.25
C ALA A 542 38.90 20.85 -3.74
N PRO A 543 39.16 21.96 -4.48
CA PRO A 543 39.97 23.06 -3.98
C PRO A 543 39.37 23.86 -2.81
N TYR A 544 38.05 23.75 -2.60
CA TYR A 544 37.31 24.44 -1.53
C TYR A 544 37.19 23.60 -0.26
N PHE A 545 37.80 22.41 -0.20
CA PHE A 545 37.68 21.49 0.93
C PHE A 545 37.95 22.12 2.30
N ASP A 546 39.05 22.86 2.44
CA ASP A 546 39.40 23.49 3.72
C ASP A 546 38.33 24.51 4.15
N GLN A 547 37.76 25.27 3.20
CA GLN A 547 36.68 26.23 3.47
C GLN A 547 35.38 25.51 3.87
N LEU A 548 35.05 24.40 3.21
CA LEU A 548 33.89 23.58 3.55
C LEU A 548 34.04 22.96 4.95
N LEU A 549 35.25 22.55 5.32
CA LEU A 549 35.54 22.01 6.65
C LEU A 549 35.47 23.08 7.75
N GLU A 550 36.00 24.28 7.49
CA GLU A 550 35.84 25.44 8.39
C GLU A 550 34.36 25.79 8.57
N PHE A 551 33.60 25.83 7.48
CA PHE A 551 32.17 26.06 7.50
C PHE A 551 31.43 25.01 8.33
N PHE A 552 31.66 23.71 8.08
CA PHE A 552 31.07 22.61 8.85
C PHE A 552 31.33 22.76 10.35
N ASN A 553 32.57 23.07 10.73
CA ASN A 553 32.92 23.27 12.15
C ASN A 553 32.21 24.47 12.79
N SER A 554 31.84 25.47 12.00
CA SER A 554 31.11 26.65 12.50
C SER A 554 29.62 26.41 12.72
N VAL A 555 29.00 25.49 11.95
CA VAL A 555 27.54 25.27 11.97
C VAL A 555 27.10 23.99 12.68
N LYS A 556 27.98 22.99 12.84
CA LYS A 556 27.62 21.64 13.29
C LYS A 556 26.83 21.57 14.61
N ASP A 557 27.11 22.47 15.55
CA ASP A 557 26.46 22.46 16.88
C ASP A 557 25.05 23.08 16.87
N GLN A 558 24.64 23.71 15.75
CA GLN A 558 23.37 24.42 15.61
C GLN A 558 22.34 23.66 14.75
N LEU A 559 22.79 22.61 14.05
CA LEU A 559 21.98 21.87 13.09
C LEU A 559 21.22 20.71 13.73
N ALA A 560 20.07 20.38 13.13
CA ALA A 560 19.43 19.09 13.41
C ALA A 560 20.29 17.95 12.84
N ILE A 561 20.10 16.74 13.38
CA ILE A 561 20.90 15.57 13.00
C ILE A 561 20.80 15.27 11.50
N ASP A 562 19.60 15.34 10.90
CA ASP A 562 19.41 15.06 9.47
C ASP A 562 20.11 16.09 8.56
N ASP A 563 20.06 17.37 8.93
CA ASP A 563 20.74 18.45 8.22
C ASP A 563 22.27 18.29 8.33
N LEU A 564 22.74 17.93 9.52
CA LEU A 564 24.14 17.66 9.79
C LEU A 564 24.65 16.48 8.95
N LEU A 565 23.89 15.39 8.88
CA LEU A 565 24.20 14.24 8.03
C LEU A 565 24.25 14.61 6.55
N SER A 566 23.35 15.49 6.09
CA SER A 566 23.36 15.99 4.70
C SER A 566 24.64 16.76 4.37
N ILE A 567 25.16 17.59 5.29
CA ILE A 567 26.44 18.29 5.08
C ILE A 567 27.63 17.32 5.16
N VAL A 568 27.56 16.31 6.03
CA VAL A 568 28.59 15.27 6.12
C VAL A 568 28.67 14.47 4.82
N GLU A 569 27.53 14.11 4.22
CA GLU A 569 27.45 13.52 2.88
C GLU A 569 28.07 14.44 1.83
N ALA A 570 27.72 15.74 1.85
CA ALA A 570 28.23 16.74 0.94
C ALA A 570 29.78 16.74 0.92
N ILE A 571 30.40 16.84 2.08
CA ILE A 571 31.87 16.86 2.20
C ILE A 571 32.47 15.51 1.77
N ALA A 572 31.81 14.39 2.08
CA ALA A 572 32.26 13.07 1.64
C ALA A 572 32.27 12.92 0.11
N HIS A 573 31.30 13.51 -0.61
CA HIS A 573 31.31 13.53 -2.08
C HIS A 573 32.54 14.26 -2.63
N VAL A 574 32.90 15.41 -2.05
CA VAL A 574 34.09 16.18 -2.45
C VAL A 574 35.38 15.41 -2.13
N ILE A 575 35.45 14.69 -1.01
CA ILE A 575 36.62 13.85 -0.70
C ILE A 575 36.74 12.70 -1.71
N ALA A 576 35.62 12.10 -2.13
CA ALA A 576 35.60 10.96 -3.03
C ALA A 576 36.09 11.29 -4.46
N SER A 577 35.99 12.55 -4.89
CA SER A 577 36.47 13.03 -6.21
C SER A 577 37.96 13.41 -6.22
N MET A 578 38.58 13.61 -5.05
CA MET A 578 39.98 14.03 -4.96
C MET A 578 40.96 12.95 -5.46
N PRO A 579 42.17 13.35 -5.90
CA PRO A 579 43.25 12.41 -6.15
C PRO A 579 43.53 11.53 -4.93
N PRO A 580 43.84 10.23 -5.07
CA PRO A 580 43.89 9.28 -3.94
C PRO A 580 44.77 9.73 -2.77
N GLN A 581 45.93 10.36 -3.03
CA GLN A 581 46.84 10.80 -1.98
C GLN A 581 46.25 11.93 -1.13
N ASP A 582 45.62 12.92 -1.77
CA ASP A 582 44.99 14.05 -1.10
C ASP A 582 43.71 13.61 -0.38
N ALA A 583 42.92 12.77 -1.04
CA ALA A 583 41.69 12.23 -0.52
C ALA A 583 41.90 11.43 0.79
N ILE A 584 42.98 10.65 0.91
CA ILE A 584 43.30 9.93 2.16
C ILE A 584 43.58 10.90 3.30
N LYS A 585 44.37 11.94 3.02
CA LYS A 585 44.69 12.96 4.02
C LYS A 585 43.44 13.71 4.47
N SER A 586 42.61 14.14 3.50
CA SER A 586 41.35 14.84 3.75
C SER A 586 40.34 13.95 4.50
N LEU A 587 40.24 12.67 4.13
CA LEU A 587 39.38 11.70 4.83
C LEU A 587 39.80 11.52 6.28
N MET A 588 41.10 11.36 6.54
CA MET A 588 41.62 11.25 7.90
C MET A 588 41.36 12.53 8.69
N GLN A 589 41.62 13.71 8.10
CA GLN A 589 41.36 15.00 8.73
C GLN A 589 39.87 15.18 9.08
N PHE A 590 38.97 14.74 8.22
CA PHE A 590 37.53 14.87 8.44
C PHE A 590 36.98 13.84 9.44
N THR A 591 37.48 12.60 9.41
CA THR A 591 36.96 11.50 10.25
C THR A 591 37.56 11.47 11.66
N GLN A 592 38.77 11.99 11.84
CA GLN A 592 39.51 11.93 13.10
C GLN A 592 38.75 12.57 14.29
N PRO A 593 38.11 13.76 14.18
CA PRO A 593 37.37 14.35 15.28
C PRO A 593 36.21 13.46 15.78
N PHE A 594 35.54 12.74 14.87
CA PHE A 594 34.45 11.82 15.24
C PHE A 594 35.00 10.60 15.98
N LEU A 595 36.10 10.02 15.50
CA LEU A 595 36.78 8.90 16.15
C LEU A 595 37.31 9.27 17.55
N GLU A 596 37.88 10.47 17.69
CA GLU A 596 38.35 10.99 18.98
C GLU A 596 37.19 11.20 19.96
N GLY A 597 36.05 11.74 19.50
CA GLY A 597 34.84 11.87 20.33
C GLY A 597 34.33 10.52 20.82
N ILE A 598 34.24 9.53 19.93
CA ILE A 598 33.84 8.16 20.30
C ILE A 598 34.84 7.54 21.28
N GLN A 599 36.14 7.75 21.06
CA GLN A 599 37.20 7.25 21.95
C GLN A 599 37.12 7.85 23.35
N GLN A 600 36.83 9.14 23.49
CA GLN A 600 36.64 9.78 24.80
C GLN A 600 35.48 9.14 25.56
N THR A 601 34.35 8.91 24.90
CA THR A 601 33.21 8.22 25.50
C THR A 601 33.54 6.76 25.85
N ALA A 602 34.29 6.05 25.01
CA ALA A 602 34.74 4.68 25.26
C ALA A 602 35.74 4.55 26.43
N LEU A 603 36.42 5.63 26.81
CA LEU A 603 37.32 5.67 27.96
C LEU A 603 36.59 6.02 29.26
N ALA A 604 35.33 6.45 29.20
CA ALA A 604 34.52 6.88 30.33
C ALA A 604 33.54 5.76 30.77
N PRO A 605 33.82 5.02 31.87
CA PRO A 605 32.98 3.89 32.30
C PRO A 605 31.59 4.30 32.79
N THR A 606 31.39 5.59 33.09
CA THR A 606 30.13 6.17 33.58
C THR A 606 29.66 7.31 32.66
N ALA A 607 29.83 7.13 31.35
CA ALA A 607 29.31 8.06 30.35
C ALA A 607 27.80 8.26 30.53
N SER A 608 27.39 9.52 30.55
CA SER A 608 25.99 9.93 30.61
C SER A 608 25.27 9.63 29.28
N LYS A 609 23.93 9.55 29.31
CA LYS A 609 23.13 9.33 28.11
C LYS A 609 23.42 10.36 26.98
N PRO A 610 23.60 11.67 27.25
CA PRO A 610 24.00 12.64 26.23
C PRO A 610 25.36 12.35 25.60
N GLU A 611 26.38 11.95 26.37
CA GLU A 611 27.71 11.62 25.85
C GLU A 611 27.68 10.35 24.98
N LEU A 612 26.84 9.37 25.36
CA LEU A 612 26.58 8.20 24.53
C LEU A 612 25.84 8.57 23.24
N MET A 613 24.89 9.51 23.29
CA MET A 613 24.19 9.98 22.09
C MET A 613 25.15 10.68 21.12
N GLN A 614 26.05 11.53 21.64
CA GLN A 614 27.07 12.18 20.81
C GLN A 614 28.00 11.16 20.13
N ALA A 615 28.40 10.10 20.84
CA ALA A 615 29.15 9.00 20.23
C ALA A 615 28.32 8.26 19.17
N ALA A 616 27.02 8.05 19.41
CA ALA A 616 26.10 7.44 18.46
C ALA A 616 25.94 8.27 17.17
N ASP A 617 25.77 9.59 17.31
CA ASP A 617 25.68 10.53 16.20
C ASP A 617 27.00 10.55 15.40
N GLY A 618 28.14 10.54 16.09
CA GLY A 618 29.46 10.40 15.47
C GLY A 618 29.63 9.11 14.68
N MET A 619 29.11 7.98 15.19
CA MET A 619 29.11 6.72 14.46
C MET A 619 28.22 6.76 13.21
N GLU A 620 27.07 7.43 13.28
CA GLU A 620 26.17 7.60 12.15
C GLU A 620 26.80 8.48 11.05
N GLN A 621 27.48 9.57 11.43
CA GLN A 621 28.25 10.41 10.52
C GLN A 621 29.36 9.62 9.83
N LEU A 622 30.14 8.85 10.58
CA LEU A 622 31.19 7.98 10.02
C LEU A 622 30.59 6.93 9.06
N ALA A 623 29.48 6.29 9.45
CA ALA A 623 28.82 5.29 8.61
C ALA A 623 28.37 5.92 7.28
N ARG A 624 27.94 7.18 7.33
CA ARG A 624 27.49 7.91 6.16
C ARG A 624 28.64 8.32 5.24
N ILE A 625 29.74 8.81 5.80
CA ILE A 625 30.98 9.09 5.05
C ILE A 625 31.44 7.84 4.29
N LEU A 626 31.48 6.68 4.96
CA LEU A 626 31.87 5.42 4.33
C LEU A 626 30.90 4.97 3.24
N GLN A 627 29.61 5.24 3.39
CA GLN A 627 28.61 4.95 2.36
C GLN A 627 28.85 5.75 1.08
N VAL A 628 29.21 7.03 1.19
CA VAL A 628 29.45 7.91 0.03
C VAL A 628 30.77 7.57 -0.66
N ILE A 629 31.86 7.39 0.09
CA ILE A 629 33.19 7.12 -0.48
C ILE A 629 33.24 5.78 -1.23
N GLY A 630 32.51 4.78 -0.72
CA GLY A 630 32.38 3.47 -1.36
C GLY A 630 33.68 2.65 -1.42
N VAL A 631 33.62 1.52 -2.12
CA VAL A 631 34.71 0.51 -2.16
C VAL A 631 35.88 0.88 -3.07
N ASN A 632 35.65 1.75 -4.06
CA ASN A 632 36.68 2.12 -5.05
C ASN A 632 37.89 2.76 -4.38
N PHE A 633 37.64 3.57 -3.35
CA PHE A 633 38.68 4.23 -2.56
C PHE A 633 39.63 3.25 -1.86
N ALA A 634 39.09 2.12 -1.39
CA ALA A 634 39.85 1.14 -0.63
C ALA A 634 40.98 0.50 -1.45
N SER A 635 40.78 0.36 -2.76
CA SER A 635 41.79 -0.18 -3.68
C SER A 635 43.05 0.69 -3.80
N PHE A 636 42.95 1.97 -3.44
CA PHE A 636 44.04 2.94 -3.51
C PHE A 636 44.66 3.27 -2.15
N MET A 637 44.18 2.66 -1.06
CA MET A 637 44.74 2.87 0.27
C MET A 637 46.17 2.29 0.35
N PRO A 638 47.18 3.09 0.74
CA PRO A 638 48.53 2.60 0.98
C PRO A 638 48.56 1.56 2.09
N ASP A 639 49.53 0.64 2.03
CA ASP A 639 49.74 -0.36 3.08
C ASP A 639 49.94 0.24 4.48
N SER A 640 50.42 1.49 4.56
CA SER A 640 50.53 2.23 5.83
C SER A 640 49.20 2.46 6.53
N CYS A 641 48.08 2.45 5.79
CA CYS A 641 46.73 2.64 6.30
C CYS A 641 46.06 1.32 6.69
N ALA A 642 46.70 0.16 6.48
CA ALA A 642 46.15 -1.14 6.84
C ALA A 642 45.83 -1.26 8.34
N ALA A 643 46.61 -0.60 9.20
CA ALA A 643 46.40 -0.58 10.66
C ALA A 643 45.22 0.32 11.10
N THR A 644 44.70 1.19 10.23
CA THR A 644 43.60 2.10 10.55
C THR A 644 42.33 1.32 10.87
N CYS A 645 42.06 0.25 10.13
CA CYS A 645 40.92 -0.64 10.38
C CYS A 645 40.96 -1.22 11.81
N SER A 646 42.09 -1.80 12.20
CA SER A 646 42.28 -2.36 13.55
C SER A 646 42.21 -1.32 14.65
N THR A 647 42.72 -0.12 14.40
CA THR A 647 42.70 0.98 15.38
C THR A 647 41.27 1.50 15.60
N ALA A 648 40.53 1.76 14.52
CA ALA A 648 39.15 2.21 14.59
C ALA A 648 38.24 1.14 15.23
N PHE A 649 38.41 -0.12 14.84
CA PHE A 649 37.69 -1.22 15.48
C PHE A 649 38.02 -1.34 16.97
N GLY A 650 39.27 -1.18 17.36
CA GLY A 650 39.68 -1.20 18.77
C GLY A 650 39.05 -0.10 19.63
N ILE A 651 38.63 1.02 19.03
CA ILE A 651 37.84 2.06 19.72
C ILE A 651 36.41 1.57 19.96
N LEU A 652 35.77 1.03 18.91
CA LEU A 652 34.41 0.49 18.99
C LEU A 652 34.32 -0.72 19.93
N ASP A 653 35.34 -1.58 19.95
CA ASP A 653 35.43 -2.72 20.86
C ASP A 653 35.38 -2.29 22.33
N ARG A 654 36.15 -1.26 22.70
CA ARG A 654 36.13 -0.69 24.05
C ARG A 654 34.79 -0.03 24.39
N LEU A 655 34.16 0.63 23.41
CA LEU A 655 32.84 1.21 23.60
C LEU A 655 31.80 0.14 23.91
N LEU A 656 31.78 -0.95 23.14
CA LEU A 656 30.88 -2.08 23.36
C LEU A 656 31.20 -2.81 24.68
N GLU A 657 32.47 -2.93 25.06
CA GLU A 657 32.87 -3.52 26.33
C GLU A 657 32.21 -2.85 27.53
N GLN A 658 32.12 -1.51 27.51
CA GLN A 658 31.53 -0.74 28.61
C GLN A 658 30.02 -0.55 28.46
N HIS A 659 29.54 -0.37 27.23
CA HIS A 659 28.20 0.18 26.96
C HIS A 659 27.33 -0.71 26.05
N CYS A 660 27.64 -2.01 25.89
CA CYS A 660 26.85 -2.91 25.03
C CYS A 660 25.36 -3.01 25.41
N HIS A 661 24.99 -2.69 26.65
CA HIS A 661 23.60 -2.68 27.13
C HIS A 661 22.80 -1.44 26.68
N ALA A 662 23.42 -0.45 26.04
CA ALA A 662 22.69 0.65 25.41
C ALA A 662 22.29 0.26 23.98
N TYR A 663 20.99 -0.02 23.78
CA TYR A 663 20.47 -0.50 22.49
C TYR A 663 20.86 0.38 21.28
N PHE A 664 20.75 1.71 21.39
CA PHE A 664 21.12 2.60 20.29
C PHE A 664 22.62 2.59 19.96
N ILE A 665 23.50 2.29 20.94
CA ILE A 665 24.94 2.11 20.70
C ILE A 665 25.18 0.82 19.91
N SER A 666 24.50 -0.27 20.27
CA SER A 666 24.53 -1.53 19.52
C SER A 666 24.18 -1.30 18.05
N GLU A 667 23.04 -0.67 17.78
CA GLU A 667 22.55 -0.43 16.42
C GLU A 667 23.51 0.44 15.59
N ARG A 668 23.95 1.58 16.12
CA ARG A 668 24.86 2.47 15.40
C ARG A 668 26.24 1.86 15.19
N THR A 669 26.73 1.06 16.14
CA THR A 669 28.00 0.32 15.99
C THR A 669 27.88 -0.75 14.90
N SER A 670 26.80 -1.54 14.91
CA SER A 670 26.55 -2.56 13.87
C SER A 670 26.41 -1.93 12.48
N ALA A 671 25.70 -0.82 12.35
CA ALA A 671 25.56 -0.08 11.10
C ALA A 671 26.91 0.44 10.57
N LEU A 672 27.71 1.07 11.44
CA LEU A 672 29.05 1.56 11.09
C LEU A 672 29.97 0.41 10.66
N ILE A 673 30.00 -0.68 11.43
CA ILE A 673 30.85 -1.83 11.12
C ILE A 673 30.44 -2.49 9.81
N ARG A 674 29.14 -2.59 9.49
CA ARG A 674 28.72 -3.10 8.18
C ARG A 674 29.34 -2.29 7.05
N ARG A 675 29.29 -0.97 7.13
CA ARG A 675 29.89 -0.08 6.11
C ARG A 675 31.41 -0.22 6.10
N ALA A 676 32.04 -0.32 7.27
CA ALA A 676 33.48 -0.50 7.41
C ALA A 676 33.98 -1.83 6.84
N LEU A 677 33.28 -2.96 7.04
CA LEU A 677 33.66 -4.25 6.47
C LEU A 677 33.64 -4.23 4.95
N ILE A 678 32.62 -3.59 4.36
CA ILE A 678 32.54 -3.39 2.90
C ILE A 678 33.68 -2.50 2.42
N PHE A 679 33.91 -1.36 3.09
CA PHE A 679 34.95 -0.41 2.74
C PHE A 679 36.36 -1.02 2.84
N PHE A 680 36.75 -1.60 3.98
CA PHE A 680 38.10 -2.13 4.18
C PHE A 680 38.35 -3.45 3.44
N GLY A 681 37.30 -4.20 3.10
CA GLY A 681 37.40 -5.45 2.34
C GLY A 681 38.45 -6.41 2.95
N PRO A 682 39.45 -6.91 2.19
CA PRO A 682 40.47 -7.81 2.70
C PRO A 682 41.28 -7.28 3.88
N CYS A 683 41.44 -5.96 4.02
CA CYS A 683 42.18 -5.33 5.12
C CYS A 683 41.48 -5.51 6.48
N ALA A 684 40.20 -5.85 6.50
CA ALA A 684 39.45 -6.15 7.73
C ALA A 684 39.72 -7.57 8.26
N ARG A 685 40.36 -8.47 7.49
CA ARG A 685 40.61 -9.85 7.92
C ARG A 685 41.31 -9.97 9.29
N PRO A 686 42.34 -9.17 9.62
CA PRO A 686 43.01 -9.24 10.92
C PRO A 686 42.12 -8.81 12.11
N THR A 687 41.05 -8.05 11.88
CA THR A 687 40.15 -7.56 12.94
C THR A 687 38.97 -8.48 13.19
N LEU A 688 38.63 -9.35 12.24
CA LEU A 688 37.50 -10.28 12.34
C LEU A 688 37.54 -11.13 13.61
N PRO A 689 38.70 -11.64 14.08
CA PRO A 689 38.68 -12.49 15.26
C PRO A 689 38.19 -11.80 16.54
N SER A 690 38.73 -10.62 16.84
CA SER A 690 38.29 -9.79 17.97
C SER A 690 36.84 -9.32 17.81
N LEU A 691 36.44 -9.02 16.58
CA LEU A 691 35.09 -8.57 16.25
C LEU A 691 34.06 -9.66 16.53
N LEU A 692 34.21 -10.83 15.92
CA LEU A 692 33.31 -11.95 16.11
C LEU A 692 33.18 -12.32 17.60
N GLN A 693 34.30 -12.30 18.34
CA GLN A 693 34.28 -12.57 19.78
C GLN A 693 33.48 -11.51 20.56
N ARG A 694 33.70 -10.21 20.31
CA ARG A 694 32.97 -9.13 21.01
C ARG A 694 31.48 -9.18 20.72
N PHE A 695 31.10 -9.25 19.44
CA PHE A 695 29.70 -9.27 19.03
C PHE A 695 28.95 -10.48 19.58
N THR A 696 29.60 -11.65 19.60
CA THR A 696 29.02 -12.84 20.21
C THR A 696 28.80 -12.66 21.71
N ASN A 697 29.78 -12.13 22.44
CA ASN A 697 29.67 -11.88 23.89
C ASN A 697 28.57 -10.85 24.19
N CYS A 698 28.48 -9.77 23.40
CA CYS A 698 27.45 -8.74 23.55
C CYS A 698 26.05 -9.28 23.24
N PHE A 699 25.90 -10.14 22.25
CA PHE A 699 24.62 -10.80 21.97
C PHE A 699 24.21 -11.74 23.10
N GLU A 700 25.12 -12.54 23.64
CA GLU A 700 24.84 -13.43 24.77
C GLU A 700 24.38 -12.66 26.01
N SER A 701 24.92 -11.47 26.26
CA SER A 701 24.55 -10.64 27.41
C SER A 701 23.27 -9.84 27.21
N THR A 702 22.97 -9.37 25.99
CA THR A 702 21.87 -8.42 25.73
C THR A 702 20.69 -9.00 24.96
N GLY A 703 20.94 -9.89 24.00
CA GLY A 703 19.93 -10.36 23.04
C GLY A 703 19.59 -9.37 21.91
N TYR A 704 20.39 -8.32 21.66
CA TYR A 704 20.09 -7.35 20.59
C TYR A 704 20.38 -7.88 19.17
N SER A 705 19.45 -7.68 18.24
CA SER A 705 19.46 -8.30 16.91
C SER A 705 20.60 -7.82 16.01
N GLY A 706 20.97 -6.53 16.10
CA GLY A 706 22.06 -5.95 15.31
C GLY A 706 23.40 -6.67 15.46
N TYR A 707 23.64 -7.38 16.57
CA TYR A 707 24.83 -8.22 16.76
C TYR A 707 24.79 -9.52 15.96
N VAL A 708 23.61 -10.14 15.84
CA VAL A 708 23.41 -11.34 15.00
C VAL A 708 23.64 -10.99 13.55
N TRP A 709 23.03 -9.89 13.12
CA TRP A 709 23.10 -9.42 11.76
C TRP A 709 24.53 -9.16 11.28
N ILE A 710 25.37 -8.51 12.09
CA ILE A 710 26.75 -8.21 11.68
C ILE A 710 27.64 -9.46 11.69
N ILE A 711 27.37 -10.44 12.56
CA ILE A 711 28.02 -11.77 12.49
C ILE A 711 27.64 -12.45 11.18
N GLY A 712 26.36 -12.43 10.80
CA GLY A 712 25.89 -12.93 9.51
C GLY A 712 26.57 -12.25 8.33
N LYS A 713 26.67 -10.91 8.35
CA LYS A 713 27.36 -10.13 7.31
C LYS A 713 28.87 -10.41 7.24
N SER A 714 29.50 -10.70 8.37
CA SER A 714 30.90 -11.12 8.41
C SER A 714 31.09 -12.48 7.75
N ILE A 715 30.16 -13.43 7.96
CA ILE A 715 30.19 -14.74 7.30
C ILE A 715 29.89 -14.62 5.80
N ASP A 716 28.89 -13.82 5.43
CA ASP A 716 28.52 -13.50 4.04
C ASP A 716 29.75 -13.06 3.22
N GLN A 717 30.49 -12.09 3.74
CA GLN A 717 31.58 -11.45 3.02
C GLN A 717 32.91 -12.23 3.10
N PHE A 718 33.19 -12.92 4.20
CA PHE A 718 34.51 -13.51 4.45
C PHE A 718 34.50 -15.03 4.65
N GLY A 719 33.34 -15.69 4.67
CA GLY A 719 33.23 -17.14 4.85
C GLY A 719 33.81 -17.92 3.66
N GLN A 720 33.57 -17.43 2.43
CA GLN A 720 34.21 -17.99 1.24
C GLN A 720 35.69 -17.62 1.19
N GLY A 721 36.57 -18.63 1.24
CA GLY A 721 38.02 -18.41 1.25
C GLY A 721 38.59 -17.95 2.60
N ALA A 722 37.86 -18.20 3.70
CA ALA A 722 38.40 -18.15 5.06
C ALA A 722 39.46 -19.25 5.24
N ASP A 723 40.51 -18.96 6.02
CA ASP A 723 41.42 -19.99 6.49
C ASP A 723 40.77 -20.86 7.59
N ALA A 724 41.45 -21.93 8.00
CA ALA A 724 40.90 -22.87 8.97
C ALA A 724 40.61 -22.23 10.33
N GLU A 725 41.40 -21.24 10.74
CA GLU A 725 41.25 -20.55 12.03
C GLU A 725 40.04 -19.62 12.03
N LEU A 726 39.90 -18.78 10.99
CA LEU A 726 38.77 -17.87 10.85
C LEU A 726 37.45 -18.64 10.64
N SER A 727 37.47 -19.72 9.85
CA SER A 727 36.30 -20.57 9.63
C SER A 727 35.84 -21.26 10.93
N ALA A 728 36.78 -21.74 11.75
CA ALA A 728 36.48 -22.30 13.07
C ALA A 728 35.85 -21.25 14.01
N LEU A 729 36.35 -20.01 13.98
CA LEU A 729 35.80 -18.93 14.80
C LEU A 729 34.41 -18.47 14.34
N MET A 730 34.17 -18.39 13.03
CA MET A 730 32.84 -18.11 12.47
C MET A 730 31.83 -19.19 12.89
N THR A 731 32.26 -20.46 12.83
CA THR A 731 31.45 -21.60 13.30
C THR A 731 31.13 -21.47 14.78
N GLN A 732 32.14 -21.21 15.62
CA GLN A 732 31.94 -21.02 17.06
C GLN A 732 31.01 -19.84 17.38
N SER A 733 31.14 -18.73 16.65
CA SER A 733 30.30 -17.54 16.85
C SER A 733 28.85 -17.83 16.46
N PHE A 734 28.64 -18.49 15.31
CA PHE A 734 27.32 -18.90 14.85
C PHE A 734 26.66 -19.89 15.82
N GLU A 735 27.41 -20.85 16.38
CA GLU A 735 26.93 -21.81 17.38
C GLU A 735 26.43 -21.13 18.66
N ARG A 736 27.20 -20.16 19.16
CA ARG A 736 26.87 -19.40 20.38
C ARG A 736 25.64 -18.51 20.18
N VAL A 737 25.58 -17.80 19.05
CA VAL A 737 24.40 -17.00 18.67
C VAL A 737 23.15 -17.89 18.55
N SER A 738 23.25 -18.99 17.82
CA SER A 738 22.13 -19.92 17.64
C SER A 738 21.64 -20.50 18.97
N SER A 739 22.58 -20.86 19.86
CA SER A 739 22.25 -21.33 21.21
C SER A 739 21.50 -20.27 22.02
N LYS A 740 21.94 -19.01 21.96
CA LYS A 740 21.29 -17.90 22.66
C LYS A 740 19.91 -17.59 22.09
N VAL A 741 19.72 -17.59 20.77
CA VAL A 741 18.39 -17.40 20.13
C VAL A 741 17.42 -18.48 20.61
N MET A 742 17.88 -19.73 20.67
CA MET A 742 17.07 -20.85 21.16
C MET A 742 16.69 -20.68 22.63
N GLN A 743 17.62 -20.23 23.48
CA GLN A 743 17.33 -19.88 24.88
C GLN A 743 16.31 -18.74 25.00
N LEU A 744 16.37 -17.72 24.14
CA LEU A 744 15.41 -16.61 24.15
C LEU A 744 14.01 -17.09 23.76
N LEU A 745 13.89 -17.98 22.78
CA LEU A 745 12.62 -18.59 22.35
C LEU A 745 11.99 -19.52 23.40
N HIS A 746 12.79 -20.03 24.35
CA HIS A 746 12.24 -20.79 25.48
C HIS A 746 11.53 -19.90 26.51
N VAL A 747 11.85 -18.61 26.56
CA VAL A 747 11.30 -17.67 27.56
C VAL A 747 10.41 -16.59 26.97
N SER A 748 10.46 -16.38 25.65
CA SER A 748 9.68 -15.36 24.94
C SER A 748 8.98 -15.94 23.72
N SER A 749 7.85 -15.34 23.34
CA SER A 749 7.14 -15.72 22.11
C SER A 749 7.90 -15.27 20.84
N PRO A 750 7.69 -15.92 19.69
CA PRO A 750 8.24 -15.48 18.41
C PRO A 750 7.94 -14.01 18.09
N ASP A 751 6.72 -13.56 18.40
CA ASP A 751 6.30 -12.16 18.14
C ASP A 751 7.14 -11.14 18.92
N GLN A 752 7.44 -11.43 20.20
CA GLN A 752 8.29 -10.57 21.04
C GLN A 752 9.75 -10.55 20.59
N LEU A 753 10.17 -11.53 19.79
CA LEU A 753 11.53 -11.67 19.28
C LEU A 753 11.61 -11.40 17.77
N SER A 754 10.61 -10.74 17.18
CA SER A 754 10.52 -10.55 15.73
C SER A 754 11.81 -10.02 15.11
N ASP A 755 12.39 -8.96 15.68
CA ASP A 755 13.62 -8.34 15.17
C ASP A 755 14.83 -9.31 15.22
N VAL A 756 14.96 -10.05 16.32
CA VAL A 756 16.04 -11.04 16.50
C VAL A 756 15.85 -12.23 15.57
N LEU A 757 14.62 -12.69 15.39
CA LEU A 757 14.28 -13.78 14.48
C LEU A 757 14.51 -13.38 13.03
N ASP A 758 14.15 -12.17 12.65
CA ASP A 758 14.36 -11.64 11.30
C ASP A 758 15.85 -11.66 10.94
N ASP A 759 16.68 -11.02 11.76
CA ASP A 759 18.13 -10.96 11.56
C ASP A 759 18.80 -12.35 11.64
N TYR A 760 18.37 -13.20 12.55
CA TYR A 760 18.92 -14.56 12.70
C TYR A 760 18.56 -15.45 11.53
N VAL A 761 17.31 -15.46 11.10
CA VAL A 761 16.87 -16.30 9.98
C VAL A 761 17.44 -15.78 8.65
N HIS A 762 17.56 -14.46 8.47
CA HIS A 762 18.34 -13.89 7.37
C HIS A 762 19.79 -14.34 7.41
N THR A 763 20.41 -14.38 8.59
CA THR A 763 21.77 -14.90 8.76
C THR A 763 21.84 -16.37 8.35
N CYS A 764 20.91 -17.22 8.80
CA CYS A 764 20.85 -18.63 8.39
C CYS A 764 20.70 -18.78 6.86
N LEU A 765 19.81 -18.00 6.24
CA LEU A 765 19.62 -18.01 4.77
C LEU A 765 20.90 -17.67 4.02
N VAL A 766 21.58 -16.60 4.43
CA VAL A 766 22.85 -16.18 3.82
C VAL A 766 23.93 -17.24 4.02
N VAL A 767 24.07 -17.79 5.23
CA VAL A 767 25.05 -18.86 5.52
C VAL A 767 24.79 -20.10 4.67
N THR A 768 23.53 -20.49 4.46
CA THR A 768 23.16 -21.60 3.56
C THR A 768 23.61 -21.35 2.12
N GLN A 769 23.53 -20.11 1.65
CA GLN A 769 23.87 -19.74 0.27
C GLN A 769 25.38 -19.58 0.05
N THR A 770 26.11 -19.02 1.02
CA THR A 770 27.52 -18.64 0.83
C THR A 770 28.51 -19.62 1.43
N SER A 771 28.21 -20.20 2.60
CA SER A 771 29.14 -21.05 3.36
C SER A 771 28.38 -22.11 4.18
N PRO A 772 27.64 -23.03 3.52
CA PRO A 772 26.77 -24.00 4.18
C PRO A 772 27.51 -24.90 5.17
N GLN A 773 28.80 -25.14 4.98
CA GLN A 773 29.65 -25.92 5.88
C GLN A 773 29.72 -25.37 7.31
N ILE A 774 29.59 -24.05 7.51
CA ILE A 774 29.62 -23.41 8.84
C ILE A 774 28.39 -23.84 9.66
N MET A 775 27.25 -24.00 9.00
CA MET A 775 26.00 -24.39 9.65
C MET A 775 25.81 -25.92 9.64
N ILE A 776 25.89 -26.58 8.48
CA ILE A 776 25.47 -27.97 8.30
C ILE A 776 26.40 -28.96 9.01
N ASN A 777 27.70 -28.68 9.08
CA ASN A 777 28.66 -29.54 9.78
C ASN A 777 28.70 -29.30 11.29
N SER A 778 28.00 -28.28 11.79
CA SER A 778 27.93 -27.94 13.20
C SER A 778 26.86 -28.79 13.92
N PRO A 779 27.09 -29.19 15.19
CA PRO A 779 26.06 -29.82 16.01
C PRO A 779 24.82 -28.92 16.25
N ILE A 780 24.91 -27.61 15.98
CA ILE A 780 23.80 -26.68 16.15
C ILE A 780 22.78 -26.73 15.00
N PHE A 781 23.11 -27.38 13.88
CA PHE A 781 22.27 -27.41 12.67
C PHE A 781 20.79 -27.76 12.92
N PRO A 782 20.43 -28.77 13.74
CA PRO A 782 19.02 -29.05 14.01
C PRO A 782 18.27 -27.88 14.65
N HIS A 783 18.97 -27.08 15.47
CA HIS A 783 18.40 -25.93 16.15
C HIS A 783 18.09 -24.80 15.16
N THR A 784 18.87 -24.63 14.09
CA THR A 784 18.62 -23.56 13.11
C THR A 784 17.30 -23.81 12.37
N VAL A 785 17.02 -25.07 12.02
CA VAL A 785 15.73 -25.49 11.43
C VAL A 785 14.60 -25.35 12.46
N GLN A 786 14.81 -25.77 13.71
CA GLN A 786 13.81 -25.64 14.76
C GLN A 786 13.42 -24.17 15.00
N VAL A 787 14.40 -23.27 15.07
CA VAL A 787 14.16 -21.83 15.22
C VAL A 787 13.37 -21.28 14.04
N ALA A 788 13.71 -21.66 12.80
CA ALA A 788 12.97 -21.22 11.62
C ALA A 788 11.51 -21.72 11.65
N VAL A 789 11.28 -22.96 12.07
CA VAL A 789 9.91 -23.50 12.23
C VAL A 789 9.12 -22.75 13.30
N LEU A 790 9.76 -22.35 14.40
CA LEU A 790 9.13 -21.50 15.41
C LEU A 790 8.86 -20.08 14.88
N ALA A 791 9.76 -19.53 14.06
CA ALA A 791 9.63 -18.21 13.44
C ALA A 791 8.46 -18.13 12.44
N LEU A 792 8.09 -19.24 11.79
CA LEU A 792 6.85 -19.34 11.01
C LEU A 792 5.59 -19.08 11.85
N GLY A 793 5.67 -19.23 13.17
CA GLY A 793 4.59 -18.90 14.09
C GLY A 793 4.40 -17.39 14.35
N ALA A 794 5.33 -16.53 13.90
CA ALA A 794 5.27 -15.09 14.14
C ALA A 794 4.26 -14.39 13.23
N VAL A 795 3.50 -13.45 13.78
CA VAL A 795 2.50 -12.64 13.06
C VAL A 795 3.15 -11.73 12.02
N SER A 796 4.41 -11.31 12.25
CA SER A 796 5.17 -10.43 11.35
C SER A 796 5.37 -11.06 9.95
N PRO A 797 4.85 -10.44 8.86
CA PRO A 797 5.04 -10.90 7.48
C PRO A 797 6.50 -11.08 7.05
N ALA A 798 7.39 -10.21 7.53
CA ALA A 798 8.82 -10.28 7.23
C ALA A 798 9.43 -11.57 7.78
N VAL A 799 9.18 -11.87 9.07
CA VAL A 799 9.78 -13.00 9.79
C VAL A 799 9.37 -14.35 9.21
N HIS A 800 8.06 -14.58 9.01
CA HIS A 800 7.61 -15.85 8.45
C HIS A 800 7.89 -15.96 6.94
N GLY A 801 8.02 -14.83 6.24
CA GLY A 801 8.50 -14.77 4.86
C GLY A 801 9.94 -15.29 4.75
N VAL A 802 10.89 -14.67 5.48
CA VAL A 802 12.30 -15.09 5.45
C VAL A 802 12.49 -16.50 5.99
N ALA A 803 11.73 -16.94 7.00
CA ALA A 803 11.78 -18.31 7.50
C ALA A 803 11.33 -19.34 6.45
N SER A 804 10.29 -19.02 5.69
CA SER A 804 9.85 -19.86 4.56
C SER A 804 10.93 -19.95 3.48
N ASP A 805 11.58 -18.83 3.15
CA ASP A 805 12.64 -18.79 2.14
C ASP A 805 13.93 -19.49 2.60
N TYR A 806 14.29 -19.39 3.88
CA TYR A 806 15.39 -20.16 4.47
C TYR A 806 15.15 -21.66 4.36
N LEU A 807 13.98 -22.14 4.82
CA LEU A 807 13.63 -23.55 4.78
C LEU A 807 13.58 -24.07 3.34
N ARG A 808 12.97 -23.31 2.42
CA ARG A 808 12.97 -23.63 0.99
C ARG A 808 14.39 -23.75 0.45
N THR A 809 15.23 -22.74 0.65
CA THR A 809 16.61 -22.70 0.17
C THR A 809 17.44 -23.85 0.74
N LEU A 810 17.28 -24.16 2.02
CA LEU A 810 17.96 -25.28 2.69
C LEU A 810 17.54 -26.63 2.09
N PHE A 811 16.24 -26.86 1.86
CA PHE A 811 15.74 -28.11 1.30
C PHE A 811 16.04 -28.26 -0.19
N GLU A 812 16.16 -27.15 -0.93
CA GLU A 812 16.59 -27.14 -2.34
C GLU A 812 18.11 -27.30 -2.50
N LEU A 813 18.92 -27.00 -1.48
CA LEU A 813 20.38 -27.02 -1.56
C LEU A 813 20.96 -28.34 -2.14
N PRO A 814 20.49 -29.55 -1.77
CA PRO A 814 21.00 -30.80 -2.34
C PRO A 814 20.79 -30.98 -3.84
N THR A 815 19.89 -30.19 -4.45
CA THR A 815 19.62 -30.22 -5.90
C THR A 815 20.68 -29.46 -6.71
N THR A 816 21.48 -28.62 -6.04
CA THR A 816 22.60 -27.90 -6.65
C THR A 816 23.85 -28.78 -6.74
N SER A 817 24.75 -28.49 -7.69
CA SER A 817 26.00 -29.25 -7.85
C SER A 817 26.92 -29.18 -6.64
N GLU A 818 26.98 -28.02 -5.97
CA GLU A 818 27.81 -27.81 -4.77
C GLU A 818 27.14 -28.33 -3.50
N GLY A 819 25.80 -28.31 -3.44
CA GLY A 819 25.04 -28.74 -2.27
C GLY A 819 24.79 -30.25 -2.19
N ALA A 820 25.05 -31.02 -3.25
CA ALA A 820 24.82 -32.46 -3.30
C ALA A 820 25.53 -33.24 -2.18
N MET A 821 26.67 -32.75 -1.68
CA MET A 821 27.39 -33.37 -0.56
C MET A 821 26.64 -33.27 0.79
N TYR A 822 25.68 -32.36 0.91
CA TYR A 822 24.87 -32.16 2.12
C TYR A 822 23.53 -32.89 2.08
N MET A 823 23.31 -33.77 1.10
CA MET A 823 22.06 -34.51 0.95
C MET A 823 21.67 -35.24 2.25
N ASP A 824 22.57 -36.06 2.80
CA ASP A 824 22.28 -36.89 3.96
C ASP A 824 21.88 -36.09 5.21
N PRO A 825 22.64 -35.07 5.66
CA PRO A 825 22.23 -34.26 6.81
C PRO A 825 20.93 -33.50 6.57
N ILE A 826 20.71 -32.97 5.36
CA ILE A 826 19.48 -32.23 5.03
C ILE A 826 18.26 -33.16 4.97
N ARG A 827 18.41 -34.37 4.42
CA ARG A 827 17.34 -35.37 4.41
C ARG A 827 16.99 -35.81 5.83
N ASN A 828 17.98 -36.04 6.69
CA ASN A 828 17.75 -36.42 8.07
C ASN A 828 16.95 -35.34 8.82
N ILE A 829 17.35 -34.07 8.73
CA ILE A 829 16.61 -33.00 9.41
C ILE A 829 15.22 -32.76 8.79
N ALA A 830 15.07 -32.95 7.48
CA ALA A 830 13.77 -32.88 6.82
C ALA A 830 12.82 -33.99 7.30
N HIS A 831 13.32 -35.19 7.61
CA HIS A 831 12.51 -36.24 8.23
C HIS A 831 12.17 -35.93 9.70
N GLU A 832 13.10 -35.32 10.45
CA GLU A 832 12.88 -34.95 11.86
C GLU A 832 11.90 -33.76 12.03
N GLN A 833 12.03 -32.72 11.20
CA GLN A 833 11.28 -31.46 11.33
C GLN A 833 10.23 -31.23 10.24
N GLY A 834 10.09 -32.14 9.26
CA GLY A 834 9.17 -31.99 8.14
C GLY A 834 7.71 -31.88 8.56
N TYR A 835 7.30 -32.65 9.58
CA TYR A 835 5.97 -32.54 10.17
C TYR A 835 5.73 -31.16 10.80
N ASN A 836 6.64 -30.70 11.67
CA ASN A 836 6.51 -29.41 12.36
C ASN A 836 6.52 -28.24 11.35
N THR A 837 7.32 -28.36 10.28
CA THR A 837 7.36 -27.38 9.19
C THR A 837 6.02 -27.30 8.48
N CYS A 838 5.44 -28.44 8.09
CA CYS A 838 4.10 -28.48 7.49
C CYS A 838 3.05 -27.90 8.45
N GLN A 839 3.15 -28.25 9.74
CA GLN A 839 2.23 -27.77 10.77
C GLN A 839 2.25 -26.25 10.89
N ALA A 840 3.43 -25.65 11.03
CA ALA A 840 3.58 -24.21 11.15
C ALA A 840 3.13 -23.47 9.89
N LEU A 841 3.52 -23.96 8.70
CA LEU A 841 3.15 -23.37 7.42
C LEU A 841 1.64 -23.38 7.17
N LEU A 842 0.97 -24.53 7.35
CA LEU A 842 -0.46 -24.63 7.12
C LEU A 842 -1.25 -23.86 8.16
N ARG A 843 -0.83 -23.91 9.44
CA ARG A 843 -1.47 -23.13 10.50
C ARG A 843 -1.38 -21.65 10.19
N GLY A 844 -0.17 -21.11 9.96
CA GLY A 844 0.04 -19.71 9.60
C GLY A 844 -0.80 -19.29 8.39
N LEU A 845 -0.80 -20.13 7.34
CA LEU A 845 -1.59 -19.93 6.12
C LEU A 845 -3.09 -19.79 6.41
N VAL A 846 -3.67 -20.62 7.27
CA VAL A 846 -5.11 -20.58 7.61
C VAL A 846 -5.46 -19.65 8.78
N THR A 847 -4.50 -19.15 9.55
CA THR A 847 -4.79 -18.22 10.65
C THR A 847 -4.45 -16.76 10.39
N PHE A 848 -3.24 -16.42 9.93
CA PHE A 848 -2.79 -15.02 9.94
C PHE A 848 -1.87 -14.59 8.80
N TYR A 849 -1.35 -15.50 7.96
CA TYR A 849 -0.53 -15.08 6.81
C TYR A 849 -1.34 -14.25 5.81
N PRO A 850 -0.74 -13.21 5.20
CA PRO A 850 -1.35 -12.45 4.13
C PRO A 850 -1.32 -13.26 2.81
N PRO A 851 -2.20 -12.92 1.83
CA PRO A 851 -2.30 -13.66 0.56
C PRO A 851 -0.99 -13.74 -0.22
N GLU A 852 -0.15 -12.71 -0.10
CA GLU A 852 1.15 -12.58 -0.77
C GLU A 852 2.22 -13.57 -0.30
N ASN A 853 2.03 -14.22 0.85
CA ASN A 853 2.95 -15.26 1.35
C ASN A 853 2.61 -16.68 0.85
N MET A 854 1.48 -16.86 0.16
CA MET A 854 1.08 -18.15 -0.42
C MET A 854 2.17 -18.76 -1.33
N PRO A 855 2.86 -18.02 -2.22
CA PRO A 855 3.95 -18.56 -3.03
C PRO A 855 5.11 -19.11 -2.19
N ALA A 856 5.47 -18.45 -1.07
CA ALA A 856 6.54 -18.88 -0.19
C ALA A 856 6.19 -20.19 0.53
N VAL A 857 4.94 -20.31 1.03
CA VAL A 857 4.42 -21.55 1.63
C VAL A 857 4.44 -22.70 0.63
N VAL A 858 3.96 -22.46 -0.59
CA VAL A 858 3.97 -23.45 -1.67
C VAL A 858 5.40 -23.86 -2.01
N GLY A 859 6.33 -22.91 -2.08
CA GLY A 859 7.75 -23.15 -2.35
C GLY A 859 8.40 -24.06 -1.30
N ALA A 860 8.23 -23.75 -0.01
CA ALA A 860 8.78 -24.55 1.08
C ALA A 860 8.21 -25.99 1.11
N VAL A 861 6.90 -26.17 0.90
CA VAL A 861 6.27 -27.50 0.84
C VAL A 861 6.74 -28.29 -0.39
N LYS A 862 6.92 -27.62 -1.54
CA LYS A 862 7.49 -28.26 -2.75
C LYS A 862 8.94 -28.69 -2.55
N ALA A 863 9.73 -27.90 -1.85
CA ALA A 863 11.12 -28.22 -1.56
C ALA A 863 11.28 -29.47 -0.64
N LEU A 864 10.30 -29.75 0.21
CA LEU A 864 10.26 -30.97 1.04
C LEU A 864 9.96 -32.25 0.24
N TYR A 865 9.22 -32.14 -0.88
CA TYR A 865 8.80 -33.30 -1.68
C TYR A 865 9.94 -34.22 -2.15
N PRO A 866 11.04 -33.73 -2.76
CA PRO A 866 12.14 -34.59 -3.19
C PRO A 866 12.91 -35.25 -2.02
N LEU A 867 12.81 -34.70 -0.81
CA LEU A 867 13.50 -35.22 0.38
C LEU A 867 12.69 -36.31 1.09
N ALA A 868 11.36 -36.17 1.14
CA ALA A 868 10.47 -37.08 1.87
C ALA A 868 9.13 -37.33 1.14
N PRO A 869 9.14 -37.91 -0.08
CA PRO A 869 7.93 -38.04 -0.91
C PRO A 869 6.85 -38.90 -0.25
N ASP A 870 7.24 -39.98 0.45
CA ASP A 870 6.31 -40.92 1.08
C ASP A 870 5.66 -40.37 2.37
N SER A 871 6.35 -39.45 3.06
CA SER A 871 5.92 -38.92 4.36
C SER A 871 5.16 -37.59 4.23
N LEU A 872 5.43 -36.78 3.20
CA LEU A 872 4.85 -35.44 3.06
C LEU A 872 3.31 -35.45 3.04
N ALA A 873 2.71 -36.38 2.30
CA ALA A 873 1.25 -36.50 2.25
C ALA A 873 0.65 -36.85 3.63
N GLN A 874 1.34 -37.68 4.42
CA GLN A 874 0.93 -38.05 5.78
C GLN A 874 1.03 -36.86 6.73
N TRP A 875 2.10 -36.06 6.62
CA TRP A 875 2.28 -34.86 7.44
C TRP A 875 1.24 -33.79 7.15
N LEU A 876 0.93 -33.53 5.87
CA LEU A 876 -0.12 -32.59 5.47
C LEU A 876 -1.50 -33.04 5.96
N ALA A 877 -1.80 -34.34 5.87
CA ALA A 877 -3.05 -34.90 6.36
C ALA A 877 -3.17 -34.77 7.89
N ALA A 878 -2.15 -35.21 8.64
CA ALA A 878 -2.14 -35.11 10.10
C ALA A 878 -2.16 -33.66 10.60
N THR A 879 -1.59 -32.72 9.84
CA THR A 879 -1.67 -31.28 10.13
C THR A 879 -3.08 -30.75 9.92
N ALA A 880 -3.72 -31.09 8.79
CA ALA A 880 -5.05 -30.61 8.46
C ALA A 880 -6.08 -31.01 9.53
N GLU A 881 -5.97 -32.22 10.09
CA GLU A 881 -6.82 -32.71 11.19
C GLU A 881 -6.66 -31.89 12.49
N GLN A 882 -5.55 -31.18 12.67
CA GLN A 882 -5.25 -30.36 13.86
C GLN A 882 -5.48 -28.87 13.63
N LEU A 883 -5.94 -28.46 12.44
CA LEU A 883 -6.19 -27.04 12.18
C LEU A 883 -7.33 -26.52 13.06
N PRO A 884 -7.25 -25.25 13.53
CA PRO A 884 -8.27 -24.69 14.40
C PRO A 884 -9.65 -24.68 13.71
N ALA A 885 -10.69 -25.20 14.38
CA ALA A 885 -12.05 -25.27 13.83
C ALA A 885 -12.68 -23.88 13.58
N ASN A 886 -12.15 -22.82 14.21
CA ASN A 886 -12.51 -21.44 13.92
C ASN A 886 -11.84 -20.89 12.64
N ALA A 887 -10.72 -21.48 12.23
CA ALA A 887 -9.98 -21.08 11.03
C ALA A 887 -10.44 -21.83 9.78
N ILE A 888 -10.93 -23.06 9.91
CA ILE A 888 -11.47 -23.87 8.81
C ILE A 888 -12.55 -24.84 9.33
N SER A 889 -13.60 -25.09 8.54
CA SER A 889 -14.69 -25.99 8.94
C SER A 889 -14.26 -27.46 8.89
N GLN A 890 -14.93 -28.34 9.66
CA GLN A 890 -14.66 -29.79 9.60
C GLN A 890 -14.94 -30.40 8.22
N GLU A 891 -15.92 -29.85 7.50
CA GLU A 891 -16.28 -30.30 6.15
C GLU A 891 -15.21 -29.92 5.14
N ASP A 892 -14.71 -28.68 5.18
CA ASP A 892 -13.60 -28.23 4.31
C ASP A 892 -12.29 -28.97 4.60
N THR A 893 -12.01 -29.26 5.89
CA THR A 893 -10.89 -30.13 6.26
C THR A 893 -11.04 -31.52 5.66
N THR A 894 -12.25 -32.10 5.70
CA THR A 894 -12.51 -33.41 5.10
C THR A 894 -12.34 -33.39 3.58
N ALA A 895 -12.81 -32.33 2.91
CA ALA A 895 -12.63 -32.15 1.47
C ALA A 895 -11.16 -32.00 1.07
N PHE A 896 -10.36 -31.27 1.86
CA PHE A 896 -8.91 -31.18 1.66
C PHE A 896 -8.23 -32.56 1.83
N LEU A 897 -8.59 -33.32 2.87
CA LEU A 897 -8.07 -34.68 3.09
C LEU A 897 -8.43 -35.63 1.95
N GLU A 898 -9.65 -35.54 1.40
CA GLU A 898 -10.03 -36.29 0.21
C GLU A 898 -9.21 -35.90 -1.02
N SER A 899 -8.96 -34.60 -1.22
CA SER A 899 -8.10 -34.12 -2.31
C SER A 899 -6.69 -34.69 -2.24
N LEU A 900 -6.12 -34.83 -1.04
CA LEU A 900 -4.80 -35.44 -0.84
C LEU A 900 -4.80 -36.96 -1.07
N ARG A 901 -5.96 -37.64 -0.92
CA ARG A 901 -6.09 -39.10 -1.10
C ARG A 901 -6.44 -39.52 -2.53
N ARG A 902 -7.06 -38.65 -3.32
CA ARG A 902 -7.56 -38.97 -4.68
C ARG A 902 -6.45 -39.20 -5.71
N SER A 903 -5.22 -38.72 -5.48
CA SER A 903 -4.07 -38.94 -6.36
C SER A 903 -2.78 -38.93 -5.56
N PRO A 904 -1.75 -39.71 -5.94
CA PRO A 904 -0.45 -39.63 -5.28
C PRO A 904 0.06 -38.19 -5.39
N LEU A 905 0.39 -37.59 -4.24
CA LEU A 905 0.85 -36.22 -4.17
C LEU A 905 2.08 -36.08 -5.07
N ASN A 906 2.02 -35.17 -6.04
CA ASN A 906 3.16 -34.79 -6.87
C ASN A 906 3.41 -33.28 -6.73
N ALA A 907 4.56 -32.81 -7.18
CA ALA A 907 4.94 -31.41 -7.04
C ALA A 907 3.97 -30.41 -7.74
N GLU A 908 3.18 -30.87 -8.72
CA GLU A 908 2.20 -30.05 -9.44
C GLU A 908 0.90 -29.88 -8.66
N LEU A 909 0.48 -30.90 -7.91
CA LEU A 909 -0.77 -30.93 -7.13
C LEU A 909 -0.68 -30.18 -5.78
N ILE A 910 0.52 -29.94 -5.26
CA ILE A 910 0.73 -29.22 -3.98
C ILE A 910 0.10 -27.81 -4.01
N LYS A 911 0.32 -27.04 -5.09
CA LYS A 911 -0.19 -25.67 -5.21
C LYS A 911 -1.73 -25.63 -5.25
N PRO A 912 -2.42 -26.37 -6.14
CA PRO A 912 -3.87 -26.46 -6.14
C PRO A 912 -4.48 -26.84 -4.77
N SER A 913 -3.92 -27.85 -4.09
CA SER A 913 -4.45 -28.29 -2.79
C SER A 913 -4.33 -27.21 -1.70
N LEU A 914 -3.19 -26.50 -1.62
CA LEU A 914 -3.02 -25.41 -0.65
C LEU A 914 -3.90 -24.20 -0.96
N VAL A 915 -4.17 -23.91 -2.24
CA VAL A 915 -5.10 -22.84 -2.65
C VAL A 915 -6.52 -23.16 -2.22
N ILE A 916 -6.97 -24.42 -2.34
CA ILE A 916 -8.29 -24.86 -1.85
C ILE A 916 -8.39 -24.66 -0.33
N LEU A 917 -7.37 -25.11 0.41
CA LEU A 917 -7.31 -24.97 1.87
C LEU A 917 -7.35 -23.48 2.31
N TYR A 918 -6.58 -22.63 1.64
CA TYR A 918 -6.55 -21.20 1.91
C TYR A 918 -7.89 -20.52 1.59
N GLY A 919 -8.52 -20.90 0.46
CA GLY A 919 -9.85 -20.41 0.08
C GLY A 919 -10.91 -20.75 1.13
N ALA A 920 -10.92 -21.98 1.65
CA ALA A 920 -11.81 -22.39 2.74
C ALA A 920 -11.57 -21.59 4.03
N SER A 921 -10.31 -21.37 4.38
CA SER A 921 -9.95 -20.55 5.54
C SER A 921 -10.41 -19.09 5.40
N ARG A 922 -10.22 -18.50 4.22
CA ARG A 922 -10.65 -17.13 3.93
C ARG A 922 -12.16 -16.97 4.16
N LYS A 923 -12.98 -17.93 3.72
CA LYS A 923 -14.42 -17.96 3.99
C LYS A 923 -14.70 -17.92 5.50
N SER A 924 -14.00 -18.71 6.31
CA SER A 924 -14.17 -18.74 7.77
C SER A 924 -13.77 -17.41 8.44
N ARG A 925 -12.67 -16.79 8.01
CA ARG A 925 -12.22 -15.48 8.54
C ARG A 925 -13.15 -14.35 8.14
N GLU A 926 -13.65 -14.35 6.91
CA GLU A 926 -14.60 -13.35 6.42
C GLU A 926 -15.94 -13.45 7.17
N ARG A 927 -16.40 -14.66 7.51
CA ARG A 927 -17.53 -14.87 8.42
C ARG A 927 -17.32 -14.20 9.78
N ALA A 928 -16.14 -14.39 10.39
CA ALA A 928 -15.82 -13.76 11.68
C ALA A 928 -15.64 -12.23 11.60
N ARG A 929 -15.33 -11.66 10.42
CA ARG A 929 -15.27 -10.20 10.21
C ARG A 929 -16.66 -9.59 10.04
N LEU A 930 -17.56 -10.26 9.32
CA LEU A 930 -18.97 -9.86 9.22
C LEU A 930 -19.63 -9.78 10.60
N ASP A 931 -19.33 -10.77 11.45
CA ASP A 931 -19.74 -10.78 12.84
C ASP A 931 -19.26 -9.54 13.62
N LYS A 932 -18.15 -8.88 13.23
CA LYS A 932 -17.64 -7.66 13.89
C LYS A 932 -18.23 -6.36 13.31
N THR A 933 -18.23 -6.19 11.99
CA THR A 933 -18.76 -4.98 11.35
C THR A 933 -20.27 -4.80 11.56
N GLN A 934 -21.02 -5.88 11.76
CA GLN A 934 -22.45 -5.83 12.09
C GLN A 934 -22.78 -5.07 13.39
N TYR A 935 -21.80 -4.82 14.26
CA TYR A 935 -22.02 -4.19 15.56
C TYR A 935 -21.18 -2.92 15.81
N ASP A 936 -20.22 -2.61 14.93
CA ASP A 936 -19.44 -1.38 14.98
C ASP A 936 -20.05 -0.23 14.14
N GLU A 937 -21.05 -0.50 13.29
CA GLU A 937 -21.80 0.52 12.51
C GLU A 937 -22.97 1.18 13.27
N ASN A 938 -23.05 1.03 14.60
CA ASN A 938 -24.06 1.69 15.45
C ASN A 938 -23.45 2.59 16.53
#